data_AF-A0A8H4TMF9-F1
#
_entry.id   AF-A0A8H4TMF9-F1
#
_cell.length_a   1.000
_cell.length_b   1.000
_cell.length_c   1.000
_cell.angle_alpha   90.00
_cell.angle_beta   90.00
_cell.angle_gamma   90.00
#
_symmetry.space_group_name_H-M   'P 1'
#
loop_
_entity.id
_entity.type
_entity.pdbx_description
1 polymer ?
#
loop_
_entity_poly.entity_id
_entity_poly.type
_entity_poly.pdbx_seq_one_letter_code
_entity_poly.pdbx_strand_id
1 'polypeptide(L)'
;MPYRDELLHNNVNGDGMLNEQSRTRPLSFGIIGGGWYGCHIATSLRALGFRVKLFEQHDRLLHEASGNNQFRLHMGFHYARHSDTRLQSRDGFFRFIERYPDLSRNVPCNIYAVTAQDSLLDYGTYRTIMSASGIPFTEEAPPGIGLTNVDGIMCVPERVLLLTKARAYFETELKDALDLGRKVSSVEDVDDRVSIDGECFDFAVDATWGHYLELDFPVMYEATLLLYYEGPPDFPAVTLVDGPLASVYPTEVPGLFTLSSVPHTPLGQFKTAAEARAARDSVSATTISAKRELMEAQMMHYLPVFLDHFRYVGPQLAIKTKPLGAFDDRSCKVSRRGRVLSVMSGKIDTIFFATERILSLTKTTKVQTNGMHDDIALHRTRVPVVQDDARASFSYFLVMSSLPPLALSPLALEPLGLEDFLDSRPISLNEINTNEASDGSILGYSNTRTEVRSGTPSPVSSDNNRAAQVEVDSSDNAIKPKVYHTGWRLHALTTALCLSLLLSTLETTIVSTALVSIVDALQGFKMASWIVTSYLVTYTGFLLIYSKLSDIFGCKLMLLLSITTFTVFSMACGASSSMAPLIVFRAFQGLGGSGIYSLSTIMVPLMVPPEKYATYISIISSTFVLSSALGPVLGGAITDHTTWRWVFYLNGPGGALAAVLLAFSIPFGFPYGESSQFFHSFTSKQTWKRIDIVGMVVSLGASILLIFALEQGDVAYPWRSGPIISTFVLSGILWIAFVIWERLLSKRSGTCEPMFPWSLTHNRFVMGLLLNGFLTGFPFMAALINIPQRFQTVNKTSAINAGIHTLPLLLMSPMATALNGLLVSKLRIPPLYTLFLGGSLQTIGVGLFSSLESSTSIAAAQYGFEAIMGLGFGFSLSTILMMVPMVVAESDLARAVTMGICLVAGASYRETAKKGVHQYWGVESIPLVFYAA
;
A
#
# COMPACT_ATOMS: atom_id res chain seq x y z
N MET A 1 -6.90 -30.93 -26.83
CA MET A 1 -6.73 -32.41 -26.76
C MET A 1 -7.23 -32.87 -25.40
N PRO A 2 -8.12 -33.88 -25.31
CA PRO A 2 -8.81 -34.24 -24.08
C PRO A 2 -8.09 -35.37 -23.33
N TYR A 3 -8.21 -35.42 -22.01
CA TYR A 3 -8.04 -36.66 -21.26
C TYR A 3 -9.28 -36.91 -20.40
N ARG A 4 -9.85 -38.07 -20.65
CA ARG A 4 -11.08 -38.66 -20.12
C ARG A 4 -10.66 -39.79 -19.18
N ASP A 5 -11.51 -40.09 -18.20
CA ASP A 5 -11.69 -41.39 -17.54
C ASP A 5 -10.46 -42.13 -17.00
N GLU A 6 -10.33 -42.16 -15.67
CA GLU A 6 -9.97 -43.39 -14.94
C GLU A 6 -10.13 -43.18 -13.43
N LEU A 7 -11.07 -43.90 -12.81
CA LEU A 7 -10.94 -44.64 -11.55
C LEU A 7 -12.34 -44.95 -10.97
N LEU A 8 -12.91 -46.05 -11.45
CA LEU A 8 -13.96 -46.82 -10.77
C LEU A 8 -13.38 -48.18 -10.34
N HIS A 9 -13.83 -48.64 -9.18
CA HIS A 9 -13.73 -49.98 -8.56
C HIS A 9 -12.54 -50.34 -7.65
N ASN A 10 -12.84 -50.38 -6.34
CA ASN A 10 -12.67 -51.47 -5.35
C ASN A 10 -12.70 -50.81 -3.94
N ASN A 11 -13.39 -51.25 -2.89
CA ASN A 11 -13.86 -52.57 -2.46
C ASN A 11 -15.01 -52.42 -1.43
N VAL A 12 -15.77 -53.50 -1.25
CA VAL A 12 -16.91 -53.68 -0.33
C VAL A 12 -16.48 -54.41 0.96
N ASN A 13 -17.27 -54.23 2.05
CA ASN A 13 -17.28 -54.87 3.40
C ASN A 13 -16.67 -53.98 4.51
N GLY A 14 -17.30 -53.69 5.65
CA GLY A 14 -18.59 -54.06 6.26
C GLY A 14 -18.65 -53.47 7.69
N ASP A 15 -19.88 -53.21 8.16
CA ASP A 15 -20.35 -52.92 9.52
C ASP A 15 -20.01 -51.61 10.25
N GLY A 16 -21.10 -50.87 10.57
CA GLY A 16 -21.14 -49.81 11.58
C GLY A 16 -22.24 -48.77 11.33
N MET A 17 -23.49 -49.11 11.63
CA MET A 17 -24.61 -48.16 11.66
C MET A 17 -24.31 -46.93 12.55
N LEU A 18 -24.54 -45.71 12.04
CA LEU A 18 -25.42 -44.66 12.60
C LEU A 18 -25.14 -43.28 11.97
N ASN A 19 -26.20 -42.69 11.40
CA ASN A 19 -26.39 -41.28 10.98
C ASN A 19 -25.70 -40.74 9.70
N GLU A 20 -26.19 -41.18 8.54
CA GLU A 20 -26.17 -40.41 7.29
C GLU A 20 -27.42 -39.50 7.15
N GLN A 21 -27.46 -38.34 7.80
CA GLN A 21 -28.40 -37.26 7.45
C GLN A 21 -27.83 -35.86 7.77
N SER A 22 -26.90 -35.36 6.96
CA SER A 22 -26.77 -33.92 6.65
C SER A 22 -25.85 -33.68 5.45
N ARG A 23 -26.26 -34.10 4.25
CA ARG A 23 -25.73 -33.48 3.02
C ARG A 23 -26.28 -32.05 2.98
N THR A 24 -25.49 -31.07 3.44
CA THR A 24 -25.88 -29.65 3.44
C THR A 24 -26.14 -29.21 2.00
N ARG A 25 -27.40 -28.93 1.66
CA ARG A 25 -27.76 -28.31 0.38
C ARG A 25 -26.93 -27.02 0.17
N PRO A 26 -26.53 -26.68 -1.06
CA PRO A 26 -25.88 -25.40 -1.33
C PRO A 26 -26.81 -24.24 -0.95
N LEU A 27 -26.26 -23.20 -0.31
CA LEU A 27 -27.02 -22.00 0.04
C LEU A 27 -27.63 -21.38 -1.22
N SER A 28 -28.86 -20.90 -1.12
CA SER A 28 -29.58 -20.26 -2.21
C SER A 28 -29.70 -18.74 -2.06
N PHE A 29 -29.53 -18.03 -3.18
CA PHE A 29 -29.60 -16.58 -3.29
C PHE A 29 -30.64 -16.15 -4.33
N GLY A 30 -31.56 -15.28 -3.92
CA GLY A 30 -32.45 -14.56 -4.83
C GLY A 30 -31.93 -13.15 -5.05
N ILE A 31 -31.63 -12.77 -6.29
CA ILE A 31 -31.04 -11.46 -6.63
C ILE A 31 -32.08 -10.63 -7.37
N ILE A 32 -32.34 -9.42 -6.91
CA ILE A 32 -33.33 -8.51 -7.49
C ILE A 32 -32.59 -7.41 -8.25
N GLY A 33 -32.84 -7.29 -9.55
CA GLY A 33 -32.23 -6.31 -10.46
C GLY A 33 -31.08 -6.89 -11.30
N GLY A 34 -31.25 -6.86 -12.63
CA GLY A 34 -30.32 -7.32 -13.67
C GLY A 34 -29.40 -6.24 -14.22
N GLY A 35 -29.00 -5.28 -13.38
CA GLY A 35 -27.93 -4.32 -13.69
C GLY A 35 -26.53 -4.93 -13.58
N TRP A 36 -25.49 -4.13 -13.81
CA TRP A 36 -24.09 -4.58 -13.76
C TRP A 36 -23.73 -5.31 -12.45
N TYR A 37 -24.19 -4.77 -11.32
CA TYR A 37 -23.97 -5.36 -10.00
C TYR A 37 -24.69 -6.70 -9.84
N GLY A 38 -25.99 -6.75 -10.15
CA GLY A 38 -26.78 -7.97 -10.04
C GLY A 38 -26.23 -9.10 -10.90
N CYS A 39 -25.92 -8.80 -12.17
CA CYS A 39 -25.33 -9.78 -13.09
C CYS A 39 -23.96 -10.29 -12.61
N HIS A 40 -23.08 -9.39 -12.16
CA HIS A 40 -21.77 -9.77 -11.64
C HIS A 40 -21.87 -10.61 -10.35
N ILE A 41 -22.73 -10.21 -9.42
CA ILE A 41 -22.96 -10.93 -8.16
C ILE A 41 -23.52 -12.32 -8.47
N ALA A 42 -24.52 -12.41 -9.36
CA ALA A 42 -25.16 -13.66 -9.73
C ALA A 42 -24.17 -14.65 -10.36
N THR A 43 -23.42 -14.20 -11.35
CA THR A 43 -22.41 -15.02 -12.03
C THR A 43 -21.30 -15.45 -11.06
N SER A 44 -20.85 -14.57 -10.17
CA SER A 44 -19.81 -14.87 -9.19
C SER A 44 -20.28 -15.88 -8.13
N LEU A 45 -21.50 -15.72 -7.60
CA LEU A 45 -22.06 -16.68 -6.64
C LEU A 45 -22.32 -18.04 -7.27
N ARG A 46 -22.79 -18.09 -8.53
CA ARG A 46 -22.97 -19.33 -9.28
C ARG A 46 -21.63 -20.04 -9.50
N ALA A 47 -20.58 -19.30 -9.86
CA ALA A 47 -19.23 -19.84 -10.01
C ALA A 47 -18.65 -20.44 -8.71
N LEU A 48 -19.10 -19.97 -7.55
CA LEU A 48 -18.74 -20.51 -6.23
C LEU A 48 -19.60 -21.71 -5.80
N GLY A 49 -20.53 -22.18 -6.65
CA GLY A 49 -21.39 -23.34 -6.39
C GLY A 49 -22.67 -23.05 -5.61
N PHE A 50 -23.04 -21.78 -5.41
CA PHE A 50 -24.32 -21.41 -4.80
C PHE A 50 -25.48 -21.53 -5.79
N ARG A 51 -26.67 -21.85 -5.29
CA ARG A 51 -27.89 -21.82 -6.11
C ARG A 51 -28.36 -20.37 -6.24
N VAL A 52 -28.41 -19.82 -7.44
CA VAL A 52 -28.77 -18.42 -7.67
C VAL A 52 -30.00 -18.34 -8.56
N LYS A 53 -30.90 -17.39 -8.29
CA LYS A 53 -31.92 -16.93 -9.23
C LYS A 53 -31.89 -15.40 -9.28
N LEU A 54 -31.83 -14.81 -10.46
CA LEU A 54 -31.84 -13.37 -10.70
C LEU A 54 -33.16 -12.96 -11.33
N PHE A 55 -33.83 -11.99 -10.72
CA PHE A 55 -35.11 -11.43 -11.12
C PHE A 55 -34.88 -10.04 -11.75
N GLU A 56 -35.29 -9.86 -13.00
CA GLU A 56 -35.26 -8.57 -13.68
C GLU A 56 -36.67 -8.24 -14.20
N GLN A 57 -37.13 -7.01 -13.91
CA GLN A 57 -38.48 -6.58 -14.25
C GLN A 57 -38.65 -6.29 -15.74
N HIS A 58 -37.56 -6.01 -16.46
CA HIS A 58 -37.56 -5.79 -17.89
C HIS A 58 -37.29 -7.08 -18.66
N ASP A 59 -37.63 -7.06 -19.96
CA ASP A 59 -37.42 -8.15 -20.91
C ASP A 59 -35.94 -8.36 -21.31
N ARG A 60 -35.02 -7.51 -20.83
CA ARG A 60 -33.58 -7.56 -21.13
C ARG A 60 -32.73 -7.09 -19.95
N LEU A 61 -31.50 -7.61 -19.87
CA LEU A 61 -30.51 -7.19 -18.86
C LEU A 61 -29.93 -5.80 -19.15
N LEU A 62 -29.34 -5.18 -18.13
CA LEU A 62 -28.67 -3.89 -18.20
C LEU A 62 -29.60 -2.77 -18.73
N HIS A 63 -30.82 -2.72 -18.21
CA HIS A 63 -31.81 -1.69 -18.56
C HIS A 63 -31.66 -0.40 -17.73
N GLU A 64 -32.36 0.67 -18.14
CA GLU A 64 -32.37 1.98 -17.51
C GLU A 64 -30.97 2.53 -17.19
N ALA A 65 -30.64 2.84 -15.93
CA ALA A 65 -29.37 3.44 -15.53
C ALA A 65 -28.16 2.57 -15.91
N SER A 66 -28.33 1.24 -15.94
CA SER A 66 -27.29 0.30 -16.37
C SER A 66 -27.12 0.25 -17.89
N GLY A 67 -28.05 0.83 -18.64
CA GLY A 67 -28.12 0.89 -20.11
C GLY A 67 -28.04 2.31 -20.70
N ASN A 68 -28.16 3.35 -19.88
CA ASN A 68 -28.38 4.74 -20.35
C ASN A 68 -27.36 5.73 -19.75
N ASN A 69 -26.10 5.32 -19.57
CA ASN A 69 -25.07 6.15 -18.93
C ASN A 69 -23.79 6.21 -19.78
N GLN A 70 -22.79 6.99 -19.35
CA GLN A 70 -21.57 7.26 -20.13
C GLN A 70 -20.62 6.05 -20.33
N PHE A 71 -20.95 4.87 -19.78
CA PHE A 71 -20.23 3.60 -19.93
C PHE A 71 -18.71 3.64 -19.80
N ARG A 72 -18.23 4.57 -18.99
CA ARG A 72 -16.81 4.77 -18.73
C ARG A 72 -16.33 3.79 -17.68
N LEU A 73 -15.24 3.09 -17.99
CA LEU A 73 -14.44 2.35 -17.04
C LEU A 73 -13.16 3.16 -16.79
N HIS A 74 -13.07 3.82 -15.63
CA HIS A 74 -12.02 4.78 -15.30
C HIS A 74 -11.18 4.33 -14.12
N MET A 75 -9.97 4.89 -14.02
CA MET A 75 -9.01 4.58 -12.96
C MET A 75 -9.13 5.47 -11.71
N GLY A 76 -10.20 6.28 -11.61
CA GLY A 76 -10.50 7.10 -10.43
C GLY A 76 -10.04 8.57 -10.51
N PHE A 77 -9.54 9.02 -11.66
CA PHE A 77 -9.05 10.40 -11.88
C PHE A 77 -10.13 11.48 -11.64
N HIS A 78 -11.41 11.16 -11.81
CA HIS A 78 -12.51 12.07 -11.45
C HIS A 78 -12.62 12.41 -9.95
N TYR A 79 -12.00 11.61 -9.08
CA TYR A 79 -12.26 11.60 -7.64
C TYR A 79 -11.04 12.02 -6.84
N ALA A 80 -10.46 13.18 -7.17
CA ALA A 80 -9.29 13.71 -6.49
C ALA A 80 -9.53 13.88 -4.98
N ARG A 81 -10.73 14.35 -4.60
CA ARG A 81 -11.07 14.69 -3.21
C ARG A 81 -11.56 13.51 -2.35
N HIS A 82 -11.69 12.30 -2.92
CA HIS A 82 -12.17 11.13 -2.18
C HIS A 82 -11.31 9.88 -2.40
N SER A 83 -10.49 9.53 -1.40
CA SER A 83 -9.51 8.43 -1.48
C SER A 83 -10.15 7.08 -1.75
N ASP A 84 -11.23 6.75 -1.04
CA ASP A 84 -11.81 5.41 -1.08
C ASP A 84 -12.45 5.13 -2.44
N THR A 85 -13.13 6.13 -3.01
CA THR A 85 -13.69 6.04 -4.36
C THR A 85 -12.56 5.80 -5.36
N ARG A 86 -11.47 6.58 -5.27
CA ARG A 86 -10.35 6.50 -6.20
C ARG A 86 -9.63 5.16 -6.13
N LEU A 87 -9.37 4.63 -4.92
CA LEU A 87 -8.74 3.33 -4.73
C LEU A 87 -9.64 2.18 -5.22
N GLN A 88 -10.93 2.20 -4.87
CA GLN A 88 -11.87 1.19 -5.37
C GLN A 88 -11.95 1.23 -6.91
N SER A 89 -11.94 2.41 -7.51
CA SER A 89 -11.97 2.53 -8.97
C SER A 89 -10.71 2.07 -9.66
N ARG A 90 -9.52 2.39 -9.11
CA ARG A 90 -8.25 1.88 -9.64
C ARG A 90 -8.21 0.37 -9.61
N ASP A 91 -8.46 -0.23 -8.46
CA ASP A 91 -8.35 -1.68 -8.27
C ASP A 91 -9.45 -2.40 -9.08
N GLY A 92 -10.65 -1.81 -9.09
CA GLY A 92 -11.78 -2.25 -9.89
C GLY A 92 -11.52 -2.26 -11.40
N PHE A 93 -10.87 -1.23 -11.92
CA PHE A 93 -10.50 -1.13 -13.33
C PHE A 93 -9.65 -2.33 -13.80
N PHE A 94 -8.56 -2.64 -13.07
CA PHE A 94 -7.68 -3.74 -13.44
C PHE A 94 -8.38 -5.10 -13.33
N ARG A 95 -9.17 -5.30 -12.27
CA ARG A 95 -9.94 -6.54 -12.08
C ARG A 95 -11.01 -6.73 -13.14
N PHE A 96 -11.64 -5.64 -13.59
CA PHE A 96 -12.63 -5.69 -14.67
C PHE A 96 -12.00 -6.15 -15.97
N ILE A 97 -10.82 -5.62 -16.33
CA ILE A 97 -10.10 -6.03 -17.54
C ILE A 97 -9.65 -7.49 -17.46
N GLU A 98 -9.21 -7.95 -16.28
CA GLU A 98 -8.81 -9.35 -16.09
C GLU A 98 -10.02 -10.30 -16.18
N ARG A 99 -11.14 -9.97 -15.53
CA ARG A 99 -12.33 -10.83 -15.49
C ARG A 99 -13.16 -10.78 -16.79
N TYR A 100 -13.23 -9.62 -17.41
CA TYR A 100 -14.11 -9.31 -18.54
C TYR A 100 -13.34 -8.63 -19.69
N PRO A 101 -12.29 -9.26 -20.24
CA PRO A 101 -11.40 -8.64 -21.23
C PRO A 101 -12.15 -8.16 -22.49
N ASP A 102 -13.16 -8.92 -22.91
CA ASP A 102 -13.92 -8.67 -24.13
C ASP A 102 -15.12 -7.72 -23.95
N LEU A 103 -15.44 -7.32 -22.71
CA LEU A 103 -16.59 -6.46 -22.41
C LEU A 103 -16.24 -4.97 -22.40
N SER A 104 -15.03 -4.61 -22.84
CA SER A 104 -14.58 -3.21 -22.90
C SER A 104 -13.59 -2.97 -24.02
N ARG A 105 -13.61 -1.77 -24.61
CA ARG A 105 -12.66 -1.33 -25.65
C ARG A 105 -11.73 -0.24 -25.09
N ASN A 106 -10.49 -0.22 -25.57
CA ASN A 106 -9.49 0.75 -25.15
C ASN A 106 -9.83 2.17 -25.64
N VAL A 107 -9.62 3.16 -24.77
CA VAL A 107 -9.60 4.59 -25.07
C VAL A 107 -8.17 5.05 -24.79
N PRO A 108 -7.31 5.16 -25.83
CA PRO A 108 -5.87 5.34 -25.65
C PRO A 108 -5.50 6.58 -24.83
N CYS A 109 -6.30 7.63 -24.93
CA CYS A 109 -6.13 8.86 -24.19
C CYS A 109 -7.50 9.44 -23.80
N ASN A 110 -7.75 9.51 -22.49
CA ASN A 110 -8.72 10.41 -21.90
C ASN A 110 -7.97 11.57 -21.23
N ILE A 111 -8.27 12.78 -21.67
CA ILE A 111 -7.63 14.00 -21.22
C ILE A 111 -8.41 14.51 -20.02
N TYR A 112 -7.79 14.38 -18.87
CA TYR A 112 -8.20 15.00 -17.62
C TYR A 112 -7.63 16.40 -17.55
N ALA A 113 -8.47 17.41 -17.80
CA ALA A 113 -8.07 18.81 -17.84
C ALA A 113 -8.55 19.53 -16.56
N VAL A 114 -7.61 20.12 -15.82
CA VAL A 114 -7.89 20.97 -14.67
C VAL A 114 -8.02 22.41 -15.18
N THR A 115 -9.17 23.04 -14.94
CA THR A 115 -9.43 24.41 -15.43
C THR A 115 -8.83 25.45 -14.50
N ALA A 116 -8.45 26.60 -15.06
CA ALA A 116 -7.74 27.64 -14.32
C ALA A 116 -8.59 28.42 -13.31
N GLN A 117 -9.91 28.46 -13.50
CA GLN A 117 -10.81 29.33 -12.74
C GLN A 117 -11.97 28.58 -12.09
N ASP A 118 -12.45 27.51 -12.72
CA ASP A 118 -13.68 26.82 -12.29
C ASP A 118 -13.42 25.51 -11.56
N SER A 119 -12.17 25.07 -11.51
CA SER A 119 -11.74 23.90 -10.72
C SER A 119 -11.63 24.28 -9.24
N LEU A 120 -12.05 23.36 -8.38
CA LEU A 120 -11.94 23.46 -6.92
C LEU A 120 -10.53 23.08 -6.42
N LEU A 121 -9.71 22.48 -7.29
CA LEU A 121 -8.31 22.15 -7.06
C LEU A 121 -7.43 22.76 -8.17
N ASP A 122 -6.27 23.28 -7.78
CA ASP A 122 -5.22 23.64 -8.74
C ASP A 122 -4.57 22.38 -9.35
N TYR A 123 -3.98 22.53 -10.53
CA TYR A 123 -3.34 21.41 -11.23
C TYR A 123 -2.19 20.79 -10.43
N GLY A 124 -1.43 21.59 -9.67
CA GLY A 124 -0.33 21.09 -8.83
C GLY A 124 -0.83 20.12 -7.76
N THR A 125 -1.87 20.51 -7.02
CA THR A 125 -2.50 19.67 -6.00
C THR A 125 -3.15 18.44 -6.62
N TYR A 126 -3.91 18.60 -7.71
CA TYR A 126 -4.52 17.49 -8.45
C TYR A 126 -3.44 16.48 -8.90
N ARG A 127 -2.32 16.98 -9.43
CA ARG A 127 -1.18 16.16 -9.85
C ARG A 127 -0.56 15.38 -8.71
N THR A 128 -0.32 16.01 -7.57
CA THR A 128 0.21 15.31 -6.39
C THR A 128 -0.72 14.18 -5.94
N ILE A 129 -2.03 14.42 -5.92
CA ILE A 129 -3.04 13.41 -5.55
C ILE A 129 -3.03 12.23 -6.54
N MET A 130 -2.98 12.51 -7.84
CA MET A 130 -2.97 11.47 -8.87
C MET A 130 -1.66 10.69 -8.88
N SER A 131 -0.51 11.35 -8.72
CA SER A 131 0.79 10.68 -8.57
C SER A 131 0.83 9.74 -7.37
N ALA A 132 0.25 10.14 -6.24
CA ALA A 132 0.15 9.29 -5.05
C ALA A 132 -0.72 8.04 -5.25
N SER A 133 -1.58 8.03 -6.27
CA SER A 133 -2.45 6.90 -6.57
C SER A 133 -1.75 5.75 -7.31
N GLY A 134 -0.50 5.98 -7.76
CA GLY A 134 0.36 4.95 -8.35
C GLY A 134 0.01 4.53 -9.78
N ILE A 135 -0.75 5.36 -10.51
CA ILE A 135 -1.22 5.07 -11.86
C ILE A 135 -0.43 5.91 -12.87
N PRO A 136 0.12 5.31 -13.95
CA PRO A 136 0.84 6.07 -14.96
C PRO A 136 -0.10 7.00 -15.74
N PHE A 137 0.34 8.24 -15.95
CA PHE A 137 -0.30 9.23 -16.81
C PHE A 137 0.77 10.00 -17.56
N THR A 138 0.41 10.60 -18.70
CA THR A 138 1.26 11.53 -19.44
C THR A 138 0.70 12.93 -19.31
N GLU A 139 1.57 13.95 -19.30
CA GLU A 139 1.15 15.36 -19.16
C GLU A 139 1.09 16.09 -20.51
N GLU A 140 1.23 15.35 -21.61
CA GLU A 140 1.17 15.88 -22.97
C GLU A 140 -0.20 15.58 -23.59
N ALA A 141 -0.88 16.61 -24.07
CA ALA A 141 -2.07 16.43 -24.91
C ALA A 141 -1.64 15.92 -26.29
N PRO A 142 -2.46 15.08 -26.93
CA PRO A 142 -2.37 14.87 -28.37
C PRO A 142 -2.39 16.22 -29.11
N PRO A 143 -1.54 16.41 -30.13
CA PRO A 143 -1.47 17.67 -30.86
C PRO A 143 -2.80 17.97 -31.56
N GLY A 144 -3.21 19.25 -31.58
CA GLY A 144 -4.34 19.72 -32.37
C GLY A 144 -5.72 19.73 -31.70
N ILE A 145 -5.81 19.49 -30.38
CA ILE A 145 -7.11 19.47 -29.67
C ILE A 145 -7.65 20.88 -29.38
N GLY A 146 -6.78 21.87 -29.16
CA GLY A 146 -7.20 23.26 -28.98
C GLY A 146 -7.91 23.56 -27.65
N LEU A 147 -7.48 22.95 -26.54
CA LEU A 147 -8.01 23.29 -25.21
C LEU A 147 -7.57 24.69 -24.76
N THR A 148 -8.50 25.45 -24.18
CA THR A 148 -8.28 26.80 -23.64
C THR A 148 -8.70 26.89 -22.17
N ASN A 149 -8.13 27.84 -21.42
CA ASN A 149 -8.46 28.09 -20.00
C ASN A 149 -8.21 26.89 -19.05
N VAL A 150 -7.17 26.10 -19.34
CA VAL A 150 -6.73 24.96 -18.53
C VAL A 150 -5.38 25.24 -17.86
N ASP A 151 -5.27 24.91 -16.57
CA ASP A 151 -4.02 25.02 -15.79
C ASP A 151 -3.06 23.87 -16.09
N GLY A 152 -3.61 22.70 -16.41
CA GLY A 152 -2.84 21.53 -16.77
C GLY A 152 -3.71 20.35 -17.15
N ILE A 153 -3.07 19.35 -17.74
CA ILE A 153 -3.74 18.22 -18.36
C ILE A 153 -3.02 16.91 -18.02
N MET A 154 -3.79 15.82 -17.95
CA MET A 154 -3.28 14.47 -17.86
C MET A 154 -3.97 13.60 -18.90
N CYS A 155 -3.19 12.96 -19.76
CA CYS A 155 -3.66 11.94 -20.66
C CYS A 155 -3.51 10.58 -19.97
N VAL A 156 -4.63 9.86 -19.88
CA VAL A 156 -4.74 8.59 -19.17
C VAL A 156 -5.41 7.56 -20.07
N PRO A 157 -4.84 6.35 -20.25
CA PRO A 157 -5.53 5.29 -20.98
C PRO A 157 -6.70 4.76 -20.15
N GLU A 158 -7.89 4.76 -20.71
CA GLU A 158 -9.11 4.26 -20.07
C GLU A 158 -9.86 3.28 -20.97
N ARG A 159 -11.06 2.86 -20.59
CA ARG A 159 -11.88 1.98 -21.42
C ARG A 159 -13.33 2.40 -21.45
N VAL A 160 -13.98 2.09 -22.56
CA VAL A 160 -15.44 2.15 -22.70
C VAL A 160 -16.02 0.75 -22.61
N LEU A 161 -17.09 0.58 -21.85
CA LEU A 161 -17.80 -0.70 -21.73
C LEU A 161 -18.63 -0.96 -22.98
N LEU A 162 -18.64 -2.23 -23.42
CA LEU A 162 -19.38 -2.69 -24.60
C LEU A 162 -20.69 -3.34 -24.12
N LEU A 163 -21.78 -2.57 -24.14
CA LEU A 163 -23.06 -2.96 -23.55
C LEU A 163 -23.65 -4.19 -24.25
N THR A 164 -23.61 -4.22 -25.59
CA THR A 164 -24.15 -5.33 -26.38
C THR A 164 -23.43 -6.64 -26.04
N LYS A 165 -22.09 -6.61 -25.95
CA LYS A 165 -21.30 -7.79 -25.56
C LYS A 165 -21.55 -8.20 -24.12
N ALA A 166 -21.66 -7.24 -23.22
CA ALA A 166 -21.90 -7.52 -21.80
C ALA A 166 -23.27 -8.16 -21.58
N ARG A 167 -24.30 -7.68 -22.27
CA ARG A 167 -25.65 -8.23 -22.23
C ARG A 167 -25.65 -9.70 -22.71
N ALA A 168 -25.10 -9.96 -23.90
CA ALA A 168 -24.99 -11.31 -24.44
C ALA A 168 -24.19 -12.26 -23.53
N TYR A 169 -23.11 -11.78 -22.93
CA TYR A 169 -22.30 -12.56 -21.98
C TYR A 169 -23.11 -12.95 -20.74
N PHE A 170 -23.77 -12.00 -20.08
CA PHE A 170 -24.52 -12.29 -18.86
C PHE A 170 -25.76 -13.14 -19.11
N GLU A 171 -26.47 -12.93 -20.22
CA GLU A 171 -27.62 -13.77 -20.60
C GLU A 171 -27.18 -15.22 -20.86
N THR A 172 -26.00 -15.42 -21.47
CA THR A 172 -25.44 -16.76 -21.68
C THR A 172 -25.04 -17.42 -20.36
N GLU A 173 -24.30 -16.71 -19.51
CA GLU A 173 -23.80 -17.23 -18.23
C GLU A 173 -24.91 -17.45 -17.19
N LEU A 174 -26.03 -16.72 -17.28
CA LEU A 174 -27.14 -16.80 -16.34
C LEU A 174 -28.38 -17.49 -16.92
N LYS A 175 -28.30 -18.10 -18.10
CA LYS A 175 -29.46 -18.66 -18.83
C LYS A 175 -30.44 -19.47 -17.98
N ASP A 176 -29.95 -20.33 -17.08
CA ASP A 176 -30.80 -21.20 -16.23
C ASP A 176 -31.18 -20.58 -14.88
N ALA A 177 -30.65 -19.40 -14.58
CA ALA A 177 -30.81 -18.68 -13.32
C ALA A 177 -31.52 -17.33 -13.51
N LEU A 178 -31.84 -16.93 -14.74
CA LEU A 178 -32.35 -15.62 -15.11
C LEU A 178 -33.87 -15.67 -15.35
N ASP A 179 -34.61 -14.76 -14.70
CA ASP A 179 -36.06 -14.58 -14.82
C ASP A 179 -36.33 -13.14 -15.29
N LEU A 180 -36.49 -12.96 -16.61
CA LEU A 180 -36.75 -11.67 -17.27
C LEU A 180 -38.24 -11.36 -17.30
N GLY A 181 -38.58 -10.06 -17.31
CA GLY A 181 -39.97 -9.58 -17.33
C GLY A 181 -40.72 -9.78 -16.00
N ARG A 182 -40.02 -10.17 -14.93
CA ARG A 182 -40.61 -10.48 -13.63
C ARG A 182 -40.35 -9.36 -12.63
N LYS A 183 -41.38 -8.56 -12.37
CA LYS A 183 -41.34 -7.55 -11.32
C LYS A 183 -41.60 -8.20 -9.95
N VAL A 184 -40.61 -8.11 -9.07
CA VAL A 184 -40.75 -8.58 -7.68
C VAL A 184 -41.79 -7.75 -6.94
N SER A 185 -42.81 -8.40 -6.40
CA SER A 185 -43.93 -7.75 -5.71
C SER A 185 -43.77 -7.78 -4.19
N SER A 186 -43.19 -8.85 -3.65
CA SER A 186 -43.06 -9.09 -2.22
C SER A 186 -41.74 -9.77 -1.87
N VAL A 187 -41.10 -9.30 -0.79
CA VAL A 187 -39.98 -9.96 -0.13
C VAL A 187 -40.32 -10.08 1.35
N GLU A 188 -40.52 -11.31 1.82
CA GLU A 188 -40.99 -11.60 3.17
C GLU A 188 -40.00 -12.53 3.87
N ASP A 189 -39.70 -12.25 5.14
CA ASP A 189 -38.95 -13.19 5.98
C ASP A 189 -39.89 -14.35 6.36
N VAL A 190 -39.50 -15.57 5.99
CA VAL A 190 -40.27 -16.80 6.24
C VAL A 190 -39.36 -17.78 7.00
N ASP A 191 -39.61 -17.90 8.31
CA ASP A 191 -38.81 -18.68 9.26
C ASP A 191 -37.29 -18.37 9.17
N ASP A 192 -36.49 -19.38 8.79
CA ASP A 192 -35.04 -19.34 8.63
C ASP A 192 -34.61 -19.03 7.17
N ARG A 193 -35.51 -18.46 6.36
CA ARG A 193 -35.30 -18.13 4.95
C ARG A 193 -36.02 -16.83 4.58
N VAL A 194 -35.81 -16.39 3.34
CA VAL A 194 -36.50 -15.24 2.74
C VAL A 194 -37.27 -15.70 1.51
N SER A 195 -38.53 -15.31 1.41
CA SER A 195 -39.41 -15.60 0.29
C SER A 195 -39.45 -14.40 -0.65
N ILE A 196 -39.21 -14.63 -1.95
CA ILE A 196 -39.37 -13.64 -3.03
C ILE A 196 -40.52 -14.13 -3.90
N ASP A 197 -41.67 -13.44 -3.85
CA ASP A 197 -42.92 -13.82 -4.54
C ASP A 197 -43.29 -15.31 -4.35
N GLY A 198 -43.15 -15.83 -3.14
CA GLY A 198 -43.45 -17.22 -2.79
C GLY A 198 -42.30 -18.23 -3.00
N GLU A 199 -41.20 -17.84 -3.66
CA GLU A 199 -40.01 -18.67 -3.82
C GLU A 199 -39.01 -18.45 -2.67
N CYS A 200 -38.63 -19.50 -1.94
CA CYS A 200 -37.78 -19.39 -0.75
C CYS A 200 -36.27 -19.51 -1.05
N PHE A 201 -35.49 -18.55 -0.56
CA PHE A 201 -34.03 -18.46 -0.63
C PHE A 201 -33.40 -18.36 0.77
N ASP A 202 -32.13 -18.75 0.92
CA ASP A 202 -31.43 -18.56 2.21
C ASP A 202 -31.05 -17.09 2.44
N PHE A 203 -30.79 -16.35 1.35
CA PHE A 203 -30.55 -14.89 1.34
C PHE A 203 -31.17 -14.22 0.10
N ALA A 204 -31.56 -12.96 0.24
CA ALA A 204 -31.99 -12.10 -0.86
C ALA A 204 -30.99 -10.95 -1.03
N VAL A 205 -30.66 -10.59 -2.27
CA VAL A 205 -29.78 -9.46 -2.59
C VAL A 205 -30.56 -8.46 -3.42
N ASP A 206 -30.82 -7.29 -2.88
CA ASP A 206 -31.37 -6.16 -3.63
C ASP A 206 -30.23 -5.39 -4.31
N ALA A 207 -30.10 -5.59 -5.63
CA ALA A 207 -29.16 -4.89 -6.50
C ALA A 207 -29.86 -3.80 -7.35
N THR A 208 -31.08 -3.39 -6.98
CA THR A 208 -31.83 -2.32 -7.65
C THR A 208 -31.44 -0.92 -7.20
N TRP A 209 -30.54 -0.80 -6.23
CA TRP A 209 -29.95 0.46 -5.79
C TRP A 209 -30.96 1.49 -5.25
N GLY A 210 -31.87 1.03 -4.40
CA GLY A 210 -32.90 1.87 -3.78
C GLY A 210 -34.20 1.97 -4.58
N HIS A 211 -34.25 1.40 -5.78
CA HIS A 211 -35.45 1.45 -6.64
C HIS A 211 -36.52 0.42 -6.24
N TYR A 212 -36.16 -0.60 -5.47
CA TYR A 212 -37.09 -1.57 -4.88
C TYR A 212 -37.20 -1.40 -3.35
N LEU A 213 -36.13 -1.67 -2.58
CA LEU A 213 -36.13 -1.44 -1.12
C LEU A 213 -35.44 -0.13 -0.76
N GLU A 214 -35.93 0.55 0.28
CA GLU A 214 -35.24 1.70 0.84
C GLU A 214 -33.90 1.29 1.46
N LEU A 215 -32.84 2.00 1.07
CA LEU A 215 -31.49 1.79 1.58
C LEU A 215 -31.34 2.33 3.00
N ASP A 216 -30.48 1.70 3.79
CA ASP A 216 -30.08 2.13 5.15
C ASP A 216 -29.24 3.41 5.18
N PHE A 217 -28.98 4.00 4.02
CA PHE A 217 -28.13 5.18 3.85
C PHE A 217 -28.95 6.29 3.21
N PRO A 218 -28.71 7.56 3.60
CA PRO A 218 -29.40 8.67 3.00
C PRO A 218 -28.95 8.79 1.54
N VAL A 219 -29.90 8.66 0.61
CA VAL A 219 -29.67 8.78 -0.84
C VAL A 219 -30.63 9.79 -1.46
N MET A 220 -30.27 10.25 -2.64
CA MET A 220 -31.07 11.11 -3.49
C MET A 220 -31.09 10.56 -4.91
N TYR A 221 -32.20 10.77 -5.61
CA TYR A 221 -32.39 10.31 -6.99
C TYR A 221 -32.33 11.50 -7.95
N GLU A 222 -31.55 11.38 -9.01
CA GLU A 222 -31.40 12.40 -10.04
C GLU A 222 -31.91 11.88 -11.37
N ALA A 223 -32.94 12.54 -11.92
CA ALA A 223 -33.23 12.42 -13.33
C ALA A 223 -32.13 13.14 -14.12
N THR A 224 -31.57 12.49 -15.13
CA THR A 224 -30.41 13.00 -15.88
C THR A 224 -30.61 12.90 -17.38
N LEU A 225 -30.01 13.86 -18.08
CA LEU A 225 -29.99 14.01 -19.53
C LEU A 225 -28.53 13.97 -20.01
N LEU A 226 -28.15 12.91 -20.73
CA LEU A 226 -26.93 12.85 -21.51
C LEU A 226 -27.25 13.19 -22.97
N LEU A 227 -26.29 13.78 -23.69
CA LEU A 227 -26.48 14.17 -25.09
C LEU A 227 -25.50 13.40 -25.96
N TYR A 228 -25.99 12.78 -27.03
CA TYR A 228 -25.17 12.08 -28.00
C TYR A 228 -24.74 13.00 -29.14
N TYR A 229 -23.49 12.87 -29.55
CA TYR A 229 -22.88 13.59 -30.66
C TYR A 229 -22.14 12.62 -31.57
N GLU A 230 -22.26 12.82 -32.87
CA GLU A 230 -21.43 12.19 -33.89
C GLU A 230 -20.17 13.04 -34.08
N GLY A 231 -19.00 12.41 -34.14
CA GLY A 231 -17.71 13.08 -34.32
C GLY A 231 -16.63 12.12 -34.83
N PRO A 232 -15.38 12.58 -34.94
CA PRO A 232 -14.29 11.77 -35.48
C PRO A 232 -14.03 10.54 -34.57
N PRO A 233 -13.97 9.30 -35.12
CA PRO A 233 -13.80 8.09 -34.32
C PRO A 233 -12.54 8.08 -33.44
N ASP A 234 -11.48 8.77 -33.88
CA ASP A 234 -10.19 8.85 -33.20
C ASP A 234 -10.06 10.10 -32.32
N PHE A 235 -11.12 10.89 -32.15
CA PHE A 235 -11.07 12.06 -31.27
C PHE A 235 -10.87 11.61 -29.81
N PRO A 236 -9.89 12.16 -29.08
CA PRO A 236 -9.60 11.75 -27.71
C PRO A 236 -10.75 12.13 -26.77
N ALA A 237 -10.93 11.36 -25.71
CA ALA A 237 -11.89 11.74 -24.68
C ALA A 237 -11.39 13.00 -23.95
N VAL A 238 -12.30 13.91 -23.60
CA VAL A 238 -11.99 15.15 -22.88
C VAL A 238 -12.86 15.24 -21.65
N THR A 239 -12.22 15.33 -20.49
CA THR A 239 -12.86 15.33 -19.18
C THR A 239 -12.31 16.48 -18.36
N LEU A 240 -13.10 17.55 -18.22
CA LEU A 240 -12.77 18.65 -17.33
C LEU A 240 -13.11 18.22 -15.89
N VAL A 241 -12.19 18.40 -14.96
CA VAL A 241 -12.29 17.80 -13.61
C VAL A 241 -12.34 18.79 -12.47
N ASP A 242 -12.91 18.29 -11.37
CA ASP A 242 -13.00 18.92 -10.06
C ASP A 242 -13.72 20.27 -10.02
N GLY A 243 -14.80 20.41 -10.77
CA GLY A 243 -15.62 21.64 -10.78
C GLY A 243 -16.99 21.40 -11.42
N PRO A 244 -17.78 22.46 -11.64
CA PRO A 244 -19.08 22.38 -12.31
C PRO A 244 -18.90 22.21 -13.83
N LEU A 245 -18.11 21.24 -14.28
CA LEU A 245 -17.53 21.19 -15.61
C LEU A 245 -18.14 20.09 -16.50
N ALA A 246 -17.81 20.13 -17.80
CA ALA A 246 -18.32 19.22 -18.82
C ALA A 246 -17.33 18.11 -19.21
N SER A 247 -17.83 17.05 -19.82
CA SER A 247 -17.02 15.94 -20.33
C SER A 247 -17.61 15.37 -21.61
N VAL A 248 -16.76 15.14 -22.60
CA VAL A 248 -17.04 14.46 -23.87
C VAL A 248 -16.32 13.10 -23.85
N TYR A 249 -17.06 12.01 -24.03
CA TYR A 249 -16.49 10.66 -23.94
C TYR A 249 -17.04 9.74 -25.04
N PRO A 250 -16.21 8.89 -25.65
CA PRO A 250 -16.64 7.97 -26.68
C PRO A 250 -17.58 6.89 -26.13
N THR A 251 -18.35 6.28 -27.02
CA THR A 251 -19.28 5.19 -26.69
C THR A 251 -18.77 3.86 -27.26
N GLU A 252 -19.57 2.80 -27.12
CA GLU A 252 -19.27 1.52 -27.76
C GLU A 252 -19.30 1.62 -29.30
N VAL A 253 -20.09 2.54 -29.86
CA VAL A 253 -20.14 2.82 -31.29
C VAL A 253 -19.02 3.79 -31.66
N PRO A 254 -18.08 3.39 -32.53
CA PRO A 254 -17.04 4.28 -33.02
C PRO A 254 -17.63 5.53 -33.68
N GLY A 255 -17.10 6.71 -33.37
CA GLY A 255 -17.60 7.98 -33.89
C GLY A 255 -18.80 8.56 -33.13
N LEU A 256 -19.38 7.84 -32.16
CA LEU A 256 -20.44 8.35 -31.31
C LEU A 256 -19.90 8.67 -29.91
N PHE A 257 -20.19 9.88 -29.43
CA PHE A 257 -19.72 10.45 -28.18
C PHE A 257 -20.88 10.93 -27.31
N THR A 258 -20.62 11.06 -26.03
CA THR A 258 -21.56 11.57 -25.03
C THR A 258 -21.04 12.85 -24.41
N LEU A 259 -21.87 13.89 -24.41
CA LEU A 259 -21.64 15.13 -23.68
C LEU A 259 -22.41 15.09 -22.36
N SER A 260 -21.71 15.38 -21.28
CA SER A 260 -22.26 15.49 -19.93
C SER A 260 -21.70 16.72 -19.23
N SER A 261 -22.43 17.25 -18.25
CA SER A 261 -22.09 18.46 -17.50
C SER A 261 -22.58 18.33 -16.07
N VAL A 262 -21.71 18.60 -15.10
CA VAL A 262 -22.06 18.53 -13.67
C VAL A 262 -23.31 19.36 -13.33
N PRO A 263 -23.41 20.65 -13.71
CA PRO A 263 -24.59 21.47 -13.40
C PRO A 263 -25.77 21.23 -14.36
N HIS A 264 -25.54 20.82 -15.61
CA HIS A 264 -26.60 20.83 -16.63
C HIS A 264 -27.18 19.45 -16.94
N THR A 265 -26.44 18.36 -16.78
CA THR A 265 -26.95 16.99 -16.94
C THR A 265 -28.09 16.64 -15.98
N PRO A 266 -28.07 17.05 -14.69
CA PRO A 266 -29.22 16.84 -13.81
C PRO A 266 -30.44 17.66 -14.23
N LEU A 267 -31.60 17.01 -14.33
CA LEU A 267 -32.91 17.61 -14.55
C LEU A 267 -33.59 17.99 -13.22
N GLY A 268 -33.20 17.34 -12.12
CA GLY A 268 -33.70 17.60 -10.78
C GLY A 268 -33.15 16.59 -9.78
N GLN A 269 -33.31 16.90 -8.49
CA GLN A 269 -32.93 16.05 -7.36
C GLN A 269 -34.19 15.70 -6.56
N PHE A 270 -34.44 14.42 -6.34
CA PHE A 270 -35.69 13.88 -5.81
C PHE A 270 -35.42 12.96 -4.62
N LYS A 271 -36.42 12.81 -3.75
CA LYS A 271 -36.33 11.94 -2.56
C LYS A 271 -36.65 10.50 -2.88
N THR A 272 -37.50 10.25 -3.87
CA THR A 272 -37.90 8.89 -4.27
C THR A 272 -37.58 8.60 -5.72
N ALA A 273 -37.32 7.32 -6.03
CA ALA A 273 -37.09 6.88 -7.41
C ALA A 273 -38.32 7.12 -8.31
N ALA A 274 -39.53 7.08 -7.76
CA ALA A 274 -40.78 7.30 -8.50
C ALA A 274 -40.91 8.77 -8.95
N GLU A 275 -40.61 9.73 -8.07
CA GLU A 275 -40.55 11.16 -8.43
C GLU A 275 -39.53 11.42 -9.54
N ALA A 276 -38.34 10.82 -9.44
CA ALA A 276 -37.32 10.95 -10.46
C ALA A 276 -37.74 10.35 -11.81
N ARG A 277 -38.48 9.23 -11.82
CA ARG A 277 -39.08 8.65 -13.04
C ARG A 277 -40.12 9.60 -13.64
N ALA A 278 -41.05 10.10 -12.84
CA ALA A 278 -42.06 11.04 -13.32
C ALA A 278 -41.42 12.29 -13.95
N ALA A 279 -40.39 12.83 -13.31
CA ALA A 279 -39.65 13.98 -13.83
C ALA A 279 -38.92 13.68 -15.14
N ARG A 280 -38.29 12.49 -15.26
CA ARG A 280 -37.65 12.00 -16.50
C ARG A 280 -38.66 11.87 -17.62
N ASP A 281 -39.82 11.29 -17.34
CA ASP A 281 -40.85 10.98 -18.33
C ASP A 281 -41.61 12.25 -18.77
N SER A 282 -41.58 13.32 -17.97
CA SER A 282 -42.17 14.63 -18.29
C SER A 282 -41.26 15.59 -19.06
N VAL A 283 -40.04 15.17 -19.45
CA VAL A 283 -39.08 16.06 -20.10
C VAL A 283 -39.56 16.47 -21.50
N SER A 284 -39.74 17.77 -21.72
CA SER A 284 -40.11 18.32 -23.02
C SER A 284 -38.91 18.52 -23.95
N ALA A 285 -39.16 18.54 -25.26
CA ALA A 285 -38.17 18.90 -26.28
C ALA A 285 -37.54 20.29 -26.03
N THR A 286 -38.33 21.25 -25.52
CA THR A 286 -37.85 22.59 -25.16
C THR A 286 -36.81 22.55 -24.04
N THR A 287 -37.04 21.70 -23.02
CA THR A 287 -36.09 21.49 -21.92
C THR A 287 -34.79 20.88 -22.42
N ILE A 288 -34.87 19.90 -23.33
CA ILE A 288 -33.71 19.25 -23.94
C ILE A 288 -32.88 20.28 -24.73
N SER A 289 -33.52 21.11 -25.57
CA SER A 289 -32.81 22.15 -26.34
C SER A 289 -32.11 23.16 -25.44
N ALA A 290 -32.79 23.66 -24.40
CA ALA A 290 -32.21 24.61 -23.47
C ALA A 290 -31.00 24.03 -22.71
N LYS A 291 -31.11 22.76 -22.26
CA LYS A 291 -29.99 22.07 -21.60
C LYS A 291 -28.83 21.81 -22.56
N ARG A 292 -29.11 21.46 -23.82
CA ARG A 292 -28.10 21.30 -24.87
C ARG A 292 -27.31 22.58 -25.07
N GLU A 293 -27.98 23.71 -25.28
CA GLU A 293 -27.32 25.00 -25.51
C GLU A 293 -26.39 25.39 -24.35
N LEU A 294 -26.81 25.14 -23.10
CA LEU A 294 -25.98 25.37 -21.91
C LEU A 294 -24.76 24.44 -21.86
N MET A 295 -24.93 23.16 -22.18
CA MET A 295 -23.85 22.17 -22.18
C MET A 295 -22.84 22.42 -23.31
N GLU A 296 -23.33 22.79 -24.50
CA GLU A 296 -22.51 23.18 -25.65
C GLU A 296 -21.72 24.45 -25.35
N ALA A 297 -22.37 25.50 -24.81
CA ALA A 297 -21.71 26.74 -24.43
C ALA A 297 -20.62 26.49 -23.38
N GLN A 298 -20.89 25.65 -22.37
CA GLN A 298 -19.91 25.29 -21.37
C GLN A 298 -18.73 24.51 -21.96
N MET A 299 -18.97 23.54 -22.85
CA MET A 299 -17.89 22.77 -23.48
C MET A 299 -17.06 23.66 -24.41
N MET A 300 -17.71 24.51 -25.22
CA MET A 300 -17.03 25.44 -26.14
C MET A 300 -16.17 26.48 -25.41
N HIS A 301 -16.46 26.78 -24.15
CA HIS A 301 -15.61 27.67 -23.35
C HIS A 301 -14.18 27.11 -23.17
N TYR A 302 -14.03 25.79 -23.07
CA TYR A 302 -12.73 25.12 -22.90
C TYR A 302 -12.25 24.39 -24.16
N LEU A 303 -13.16 24.05 -25.07
CA LEU A 303 -12.89 23.40 -26.35
C LEU A 303 -13.63 24.17 -27.46
N PRO A 304 -13.11 25.33 -27.92
CA PRO A 304 -13.80 26.22 -28.86
C PRO A 304 -14.18 25.54 -30.18
N VAL A 305 -13.39 24.55 -30.61
CA VAL A 305 -13.60 23.75 -31.82
C VAL A 305 -14.63 22.62 -31.65
N PHE A 306 -15.35 22.56 -30.53
CA PHE A 306 -16.27 21.45 -30.23
C PHE A 306 -17.33 21.28 -31.34
N LEU A 307 -18.05 22.33 -31.73
CA LEU A 307 -19.09 22.24 -32.76
C LEU A 307 -18.54 22.09 -34.19
N ASP A 308 -17.24 22.33 -34.40
CA ASP A 308 -16.58 22.05 -35.68
C ASP A 308 -16.38 20.54 -35.88
N HIS A 309 -16.26 19.80 -34.77
CA HIS A 309 -16.01 18.34 -34.78
C HIS A 309 -17.25 17.51 -34.45
N PHE A 310 -18.20 18.04 -33.68
CA PHE A 310 -19.29 17.26 -33.11
C PHE A 310 -20.66 17.74 -33.59
N ARG A 311 -21.48 16.79 -34.08
CA ARG A 311 -22.86 17.02 -34.50
C ARG A 311 -23.84 16.35 -33.54
N TYR A 312 -24.77 17.12 -33.00
CA TYR A 312 -25.79 16.59 -32.09
C TYR A 312 -26.67 15.52 -32.78
N VAL A 313 -26.81 14.38 -32.11
CA VAL A 313 -27.65 13.25 -32.55
C VAL A 313 -28.94 13.21 -31.76
N GLY A 314 -28.87 13.33 -30.43
CA GLY A 314 -30.06 13.41 -29.59
C GLY A 314 -29.84 13.06 -28.11
N PRO A 315 -30.92 13.03 -27.31
CA PRO A 315 -30.82 12.88 -25.86
C PRO A 315 -30.91 11.42 -25.40
N GLN A 316 -30.33 11.15 -24.22
CA GLN A 316 -30.49 9.91 -23.47
C GLN A 316 -30.86 10.23 -22.03
N LEU A 317 -31.99 9.68 -21.61
CA LEU A 317 -32.52 9.89 -20.27
C LEU A 317 -32.18 8.71 -19.35
N ALA A 318 -31.78 9.04 -18.12
CA ALA A 318 -31.45 8.05 -17.09
C ALA A 318 -31.75 8.58 -15.69
N ILE A 319 -31.82 7.68 -14.72
CA ILE A 319 -31.96 8.03 -13.31
C ILE A 319 -30.70 7.55 -12.60
N LYS A 320 -30.09 8.42 -11.80
CA LYS A 320 -28.90 8.09 -11.02
C LYS A 320 -29.22 8.25 -9.54
N THR A 321 -28.86 7.26 -8.74
CA THR A 321 -28.90 7.39 -7.27
C THR A 321 -27.56 7.95 -6.79
N LYS A 322 -27.56 8.81 -5.79
CA LYS A 322 -26.34 9.36 -5.17
C LYS A 322 -26.48 9.34 -3.65
N PRO A 323 -25.41 9.05 -2.89
CA PRO A 323 -25.43 9.25 -1.44
C PRO A 323 -25.54 10.74 -1.09
N LEU A 324 -26.27 11.05 -0.02
CA LEU A 324 -26.37 12.38 0.61
C LEU A 324 -25.18 12.57 1.56
N GLY A 325 -24.35 13.60 1.32
CA GLY A 325 -23.20 13.93 2.15
C GLY A 325 -22.27 14.95 1.47
N ALA A 326 -21.39 15.58 2.25
CA ALA A 326 -20.33 16.43 1.70
C ALA A 326 -19.23 15.53 1.09
N PHE A 327 -18.66 15.93 -0.05
CA PHE A 327 -17.57 15.29 -0.82
C PHE A 327 -17.97 14.19 -1.82
N ASP A 328 -17.14 13.97 -2.84
CA ASP A 328 -17.35 13.12 -4.03
C ASP A 328 -17.42 11.59 -3.74
N ASP A 329 -18.09 11.18 -2.66
CA ASP A 329 -18.27 9.75 -2.32
C ASP A 329 -19.12 9.04 -3.38
N ARG A 330 -18.51 8.01 -3.97
CA ARG A 330 -19.11 7.05 -4.91
C ARG A 330 -18.66 5.63 -4.59
N SER A 331 -18.24 5.38 -3.34
CA SER A 331 -17.83 4.05 -2.89
C SER A 331 -19.00 3.07 -2.90
N CYS A 332 -18.73 1.80 -3.21
CA CYS A 332 -19.75 0.76 -3.07
C CYS A 332 -19.92 0.39 -1.58
N LYS A 333 -21.18 0.27 -1.13
CA LYS A 333 -21.53 -0.17 0.23
C LYS A 333 -22.59 -1.27 0.15
N VAL A 334 -22.58 -2.20 1.11
CA VAL A 334 -23.62 -3.24 1.22
C VAL A 334 -24.10 -3.25 2.66
N SER A 335 -25.41 -3.04 2.87
CA SER A 335 -26.07 -3.21 4.17
C SER A 335 -26.75 -4.57 4.24
N ARG A 336 -27.03 -5.02 5.46
CA ARG A 336 -27.73 -6.28 5.74
C ARG A 336 -28.84 -5.99 6.75
N ARG A 337 -30.09 -6.32 6.39
CA ARG A 337 -31.25 -6.36 7.28
C ARG A 337 -31.79 -7.79 7.29
N GLY A 338 -31.58 -8.51 8.38
CA GLY A 338 -31.96 -9.93 8.46
C GLY A 338 -31.23 -10.78 7.41
N ARG A 339 -32.00 -11.37 6.48
CA ARG A 339 -31.49 -12.16 5.34
C ARG A 339 -31.52 -11.41 4.01
N VAL A 340 -31.91 -10.14 4.02
CA VAL A 340 -31.90 -9.23 2.87
C VAL A 340 -30.62 -8.39 2.90
N LEU A 341 -29.89 -8.39 1.79
CA LEU A 341 -28.66 -7.62 1.58
C LEU A 341 -28.95 -6.54 0.53
N SER A 342 -28.82 -5.27 0.90
CA SER A 342 -29.06 -4.16 -0.03
C SER A 342 -27.73 -3.59 -0.52
N VAL A 343 -27.58 -3.52 -1.84
CA VAL A 343 -26.36 -3.04 -2.50
C VAL A 343 -26.52 -1.58 -2.87
N MET A 344 -25.67 -0.74 -2.28
CA MET A 344 -25.43 0.61 -2.76
C MET A 344 -24.32 0.55 -3.83
N SER A 345 -24.70 0.61 -5.10
CA SER A 345 -23.72 0.62 -6.18
C SER A 345 -22.91 1.91 -6.17
N GLY A 346 -21.61 1.76 -6.38
CA GLY A 346 -20.71 2.87 -6.67
C GLY A 346 -20.54 3.05 -8.18
N LYS A 347 -19.29 3.04 -8.65
CA LYS A 347 -18.97 2.96 -10.07
C LYS A 347 -18.98 1.52 -10.57
N ILE A 348 -19.00 1.32 -11.89
CA ILE A 348 -19.06 -0.04 -12.46
C ILE A 348 -17.78 -0.81 -12.14
N ASP A 349 -16.64 -0.14 -12.07
CA ASP A 349 -15.38 -0.70 -11.57
C ASP A 349 -15.49 -1.25 -10.13
N THR A 350 -16.43 -0.79 -9.31
CA THR A 350 -16.56 -1.24 -7.91
C THR A 350 -17.48 -2.45 -7.70
N ILE A 351 -17.98 -3.09 -8.77
CA ILE A 351 -18.84 -4.30 -8.71
C ILE A 351 -18.25 -5.45 -7.88
N PHE A 352 -16.93 -5.63 -7.92
CA PHE A 352 -16.25 -6.72 -7.23
C PHE A 352 -16.30 -6.59 -5.70
N PHE A 353 -16.28 -5.35 -5.20
CA PHE A 353 -16.36 -5.06 -3.77
C PHE A 353 -17.72 -5.47 -3.20
N ALA A 354 -18.80 -5.33 -3.97
CA ALA A 354 -20.14 -5.76 -3.55
C ALA A 354 -20.18 -7.28 -3.30
N THR A 355 -19.68 -8.08 -4.23
CA THR A 355 -19.66 -9.54 -4.12
C THR A 355 -18.86 -10.00 -2.89
N GLU A 356 -17.67 -9.44 -2.68
CA GLU A 356 -16.83 -9.75 -1.52
C GLU A 356 -17.53 -9.39 -0.20
N ARG A 357 -18.18 -8.23 -0.17
CA ARG A 357 -18.90 -7.78 1.02
C ARG A 357 -20.11 -8.68 1.30
N ILE A 358 -20.87 -9.07 0.28
CA ILE A 358 -21.98 -10.03 0.39
C ILE A 358 -21.49 -11.36 0.99
N LEU A 359 -20.41 -11.92 0.46
CA LEU A 359 -19.83 -13.16 0.99
C LEU A 359 -19.36 -13.02 2.44
N SER A 360 -18.79 -11.87 2.81
CA SER A 360 -18.38 -11.60 4.19
C SER A 360 -19.57 -11.53 5.16
N LEU A 361 -20.68 -10.94 4.70
CA LEU A 361 -21.89 -10.75 5.49
C LEU A 361 -22.70 -12.03 5.63
N THR A 362 -22.55 -13.00 4.73
CA THR A 362 -23.24 -14.30 4.82
C THR A 362 -22.45 -15.36 5.60
N LYS A 363 -21.12 -15.26 5.68
CA LYS A 363 -20.22 -16.19 6.39
C LYS A 363 -20.30 -16.16 7.93
N THR A 364 -21.04 -15.23 8.54
CA THR A 364 -21.21 -15.14 10.01
C THR A 364 -22.24 -16.12 10.58
N THR A 365 -22.91 -16.92 9.74
CA THR A 365 -23.82 -18.00 10.18
C THR A 365 -23.08 -19.32 10.14
N LYS A 366 -22.79 -19.92 11.30
CA LYS A 366 -22.05 -21.20 11.46
C LYS A 366 -22.66 -22.29 10.55
N VAL A 367 -22.01 -22.60 9.43
CA VAL A 367 -22.09 -23.92 8.79
C VAL A 367 -20.66 -24.36 8.51
N GLN A 368 -20.30 -25.49 9.13
CA GLN A 368 -19.06 -26.21 8.88
C GLN A 368 -19.04 -26.66 7.41
N THR A 369 -18.19 -26.05 6.60
CA THR A 369 -17.72 -26.66 5.35
C THR A 369 -16.39 -27.35 5.65
N ASN A 370 -16.46 -28.63 5.97
CA ASN A 370 -15.30 -29.52 5.87
C ASN A 370 -14.85 -29.57 4.39
N GLY A 371 -13.55 -29.35 4.15
CA GLY A 371 -12.88 -29.81 2.94
C GLY A 371 -13.14 -29.06 1.64
N MET A 372 -13.23 -27.72 1.65
CA MET A 372 -13.35 -26.93 0.41
C MET A 372 -12.69 -25.55 0.52
N HIS A 373 -11.49 -25.51 1.12
CA HIS A 373 -10.75 -24.27 1.34
C HIS A 373 -9.61 -24.00 0.33
N ASP A 374 -9.37 -24.91 -0.62
CA ASP A 374 -8.27 -24.76 -1.59
C ASP A 374 -8.68 -24.21 -2.97
N ASP A 375 -9.97 -24.20 -3.33
CA ASP A 375 -10.41 -23.78 -4.68
C ASP A 375 -11.03 -22.36 -4.75
N ILE A 376 -11.08 -21.61 -3.64
CA ILE A 376 -11.48 -20.18 -3.63
C ILE A 376 -10.25 -19.28 -3.39
N ALA A 377 -9.05 -19.84 -3.53
CA ALA A 377 -7.81 -19.08 -3.61
C ALA A 377 -7.67 -18.49 -5.02
N LEU A 378 -8.05 -17.22 -5.16
CA LEU A 378 -7.43 -16.23 -6.04
C LEU A 378 -6.55 -16.83 -7.15
N HIS A 379 -7.16 -17.16 -8.30
CA HIS A 379 -6.46 -17.00 -9.56
C HIS A 379 -6.23 -15.50 -9.77
N ARG A 380 -5.22 -14.96 -9.09
CA ARG A 380 -4.45 -13.81 -9.58
C ARG A 380 -3.58 -14.35 -10.68
N THR A 381 -4.13 -14.36 -11.88
CA THR A 381 -3.38 -14.68 -13.07
C THR A 381 -2.42 -13.53 -13.34
N ARG A 382 -1.15 -13.89 -13.45
CA ARG A 382 -0.05 -13.04 -13.85
C ARG A 382 -0.47 -12.18 -15.05
N VAL A 383 -0.28 -10.87 -14.95
CA VAL A 383 -0.02 -10.08 -16.17
C VAL A 383 1.19 -10.76 -16.84
N PRO A 384 1.09 -11.25 -18.08
CA PRO A 384 2.28 -11.70 -18.78
C PRO A 384 3.18 -10.48 -18.93
N VAL A 385 4.29 -10.50 -18.19
CA VAL A 385 5.49 -9.79 -18.60
C VAL A 385 5.76 -10.30 -20.00
N VAL A 386 5.75 -9.41 -21.00
CA VAL A 386 6.32 -9.69 -22.31
C VAL A 386 7.75 -10.15 -22.02
N GLN A 387 7.94 -11.44 -22.19
CA GLN A 387 9.18 -12.14 -22.02
C GLN A 387 10.01 -11.75 -23.24
N ASP A 388 10.79 -10.68 -23.14
CA ASP A 388 11.87 -10.45 -24.09
C ASP A 388 12.85 -11.60 -23.90
N ASP A 389 12.81 -12.54 -24.85
CA ASP A 389 13.76 -13.63 -24.97
C ASP A 389 15.15 -13.04 -25.26
N ALA A 390 15.89 -12.73 -24.18
CA ALA A 390 17.28 -12.29 -24.19
C ALA A 390 18.28 -13.40 -24.59
N ARG A 391 17.90 -14.28 -25.53
CA ARG A 391 18.77 -15.27 -26.17
C ARG A 391 18.79 -15.17 -27.70
N ALA A 392 18.02 -14.25 -28.31
CA ALA A 392 18.03 -14.02 -29.76
C ALA A 392 18.84 -12.78 -30.20
N SER A 393 19.27 -11.91 -29.29
CA SER A 393 19.86 -10.59 -29.62
C SER A 393 21.39 -10.58 -29.83
N PHE A 394 22.08 -11.73 -29.81
CA PHE A 394 23.53 -11.81 -30.03
C PHE A 394 23.93 -12.30 -31.44
N SER A 395 22.97 -12.67 -32.29
CA SER A 395 23.25 -13.19 -33.64
C SER A 395 22.65 -12.38 -34.79
N TYR A 396 21.99 -11.26 -34.51
CA TYR A 396 21.36 -10.40 -35.52
C TYR A 396 22.18 -9.17 -35.94
N PHE A 397 23.37 -8.96 -35.36
CA PHE A 397 24.19 -7.76 -35.58
C PHE A 397 25.20 -7.86 -36.75
N LEU A 398 25.13 -8.90 -37.60
CA LEU A 398 26.17 -9.11 -38.64
C LEU A 398 25.70 -9.53 -40.03
N VAL A 399 24.40 -9.62 -40.30
CA VAL A 399 23.92 -9.89 -41.67
C VAL A 399 22.67 -9.06 -41.93
N MET A 400 22.81 -8.04 -42.78
CA MET A 400 21.81 -7.42 -43.68
C MET A 400 22.07 -5.91 -43.86
N SER A 401 23.28 -5.60 -44.32
CA SER A 401 23.49 -4.48 -45.23
C SER A 401 23.23 -4.97 -46.65
N SER A 402 21.96 -5.05 -47.10
CA SER A 402 21.55 -5.01 -48.52
C SER A 402 20.07 -5.37 -48.73
N LEU A 403 19.38 -4.49 -49.50
CA LEU A 403 18.14 -4.68 -50.28
C LEU A 403 16.79 -4.17 -49.71
N PRO A 404 15.87 -3.70 -50.60
CA PRO A 404 14.86 -2.66 -50.34
C PRO A 404 13.41 -3.23 -50.26
N PRO A 405 12.34 -2.40 -50.15
CA PRO A 405 11.09 -2.76 -49.50
C PRO A 405 10.10 -3.51 -50.41
N LEU A 406 9.33 -4.42 -49.83
CA LEU A 406 8.16 -5.05 -50.47
C LEU A 406 6.92 -4.81 -49.60
N ALA A 407 5.91 -4.25 -50.24
CA ALA A 407 4.59 -3.91 -49.71
C ALA A 407 3.77 -5.17 -49.37
N LEU A 408 2.95 -5.08 -48.31
CA LEU A 408 1.84 -6.00 -48.05
C LEU A 408 0.57 -5.22 -47.72
N SER A 409 -0.50 -5.64 -48.40
CA SER A 409 -1.85 -5.08 -48.52
C SER A 409 -2.74 -5.24 -47.27
N PRO A 410 -3.82 -4.46 -47.13
CA PRO A 410 -4.75 -4.54 -46.00
C PRO A 410 -5.74 -5.70 -46.17
N LEU A 411 -5.95 -6.50 -45.11
CA LEU A 411 -7.08 -7.44 -45.01
C LEU A 411 -8.31 -6.69 -44.49
N ALA A 412 -9.41 -6.81 -45.25
CA ALA A 412 -10.71 -6.23 -44.99
C ALA A 412 -11.41 -6.90 -43.79
N LEU A 413 -12.00 -6.07 -42.91
CA LEU A 413 -13.02 -6.47 -41.94
C LEU A 413 -14.39 -6.13 -42.55
N GLU A 414 -15.26 -7.13 -42.67
CA GLU A 414 -16.66 -6.95 -43.10
C GLU A 414 -17.47 -6.20 -42.03
N PRO A 415 -18.42 -5.33 -42.43
CA PRO A 415 -19.28 -4.60 -41.49
C PRO A 415 -20.39 -5.51 -40.96
N LEU A 416 -20.42 -5.72 -39.64
CA LEU A 416 -21.58 -6.26 -38.93
C LEU A 416 -22.74 -5.25 -38.97
N GLY A 417 -23.93 -5.74 -39.33
CA GLY A 417 -25.11 -4.97 -39.68
C GLY A 417 -25.63 -4.03 -38.58
N LEU A 418 -26.10 -2.86 -39.04
CA LEU A 418 -26.60 -1.73 -38.27
C LEU A 418 -28.00 -1.95 -37.63
N GLU A 419 -28.58 -3.15 -37.73
CA GLU A 419 -30.01 -3.39 -37.44
C GLU A 419 -30.31 -3.79 -35.98
N ASP A 420 -29.35 -4.29 -35.20
CA ASP A 420 -29.56 -4.57 -33.77
C ASP A 420 -29.50 -3.31 -32.88
N PHE A 421 -29.23 -2.14 -33.48
CA PHE A 421 -29.17 -0.83 -32.83
C PHE A 421 -30.50 -0.05 -32.87
N LEU A 422 -31.59 -0.69 -33.34
CA LEU A 422 -32.83 0.00 -33.74
C LEU A 422 -33.72 0.52 -32.59
N ASP A 423 -33.44 0.18 -31.33
CA ASP A 423 -34.19 0.71 -30.16
C ASP A 423 -33.43 1.74 -29.32
N SER A 424 -32.19 2.08 -29.71
CA SER A 424 -31.32 3.05 -29.05
C SER A 424 -31.02 4.27 -29.90
N ARG A 425 -31.81 4.51 -30.95
CA ARG A 425 -31.81 5.85 -31.56
C ARG A 425 -32.29 6.86 -30.52
N PRO A 426 -31.67 8.04 -30.43
CA PRO A 426 -32.30 9.11 -29.69
C PRO A 426 -33.68 9.39 -30.29
N ILE A 427 -34.62 9.78 -29.43
CA ILE A 427 -35.93 10.26 -29.84
C ILE A 427 -35.72 11.34 -30.91
N SER A 428 -36.10 11.04 -32.14
CA SER A 428 -36.13 12.01 -33.23
C SER A 428 -37.13 13.10 -32.85
N LEU A 429 -36.75 14.38 -32.99
CA LEU A 429 -37.62 15.53 -32.72
C LEU A 429 -38.96 15.49 -33.50
N ASN A 430 -39.09 14.62 -34.51
CA ASN A 430 -40.31 14.43 -35.28
C ASN A 430 -41.35 13.50 -34.61
N GLU A 431 -41.01 12.76 -33.56
CA GLU A 431 -41.95 11.84 -32.88
C GLU A 431 -42.71 12.47 -31.70
N ILE A 432 -42.46 13.75 -31.39
CA ILE A 432 -43.10 14.45 -30.26
C ILE A 432 -44.37 15.23 -30.66
N ASN A 433 -44.74 15.27 -31.95
CA ASN A 433 -45.92 16.02 -32.41
C ASN A 433 -46.97 15.13 -33.08
N THR A 434 -47.79 14.46 -32.25
CA THR A 434 -49.21 14.22 -32.56
C THR A 434 -50.00 14.13 -31.26
N ASN A 435 -50.45 15.29 -30.75
CA ASN A 435 -51.81 15.50 -30.23
C ASN A 435 -51.98 16.98 -29.88
N GLU A 436 -52.87 17.65 -30.62
CA GLU A 436 -53.16 19.08 -30.57
C GLU A 436 -53.90 19.52 -29.29
N ALA A 437 -53.50 20.71 -28.84
CA ALA A 437 -54.30 21.89 -28.47
C ALA A 437 -55.57 21.79 -27.58
N SER A 438 -55.58 22.58 -26.50
CA SER A 438 -56.54 23.72 -26.33
C SER A 438 -56.25 24.56 -25.05
N ASP A 439 -56.29 25.89 -25.23
CA ASP A 439 -56.45 27.01 -24.26
C ASP A 439 -55.48 27.13 -23.06
N GLY A 440 -54.95 28.31 -22.67
CA GLY A 440 -55.14 29.68 -23.10
C GLY A 440 -54.43 30.67 -22.14
N SER A 441 -54.06 31.84 -22.67
CA SER A 441 -53.77 33.12 -22.00
C SER A 441 -52.52 33.37 -21.11
N ILE A 442 -51.75 34.32 -21.62
CA ILE A 442 -50.67 35.20 -21.14
C ILE A 442 -50.96 35.96 -19.82
N LEU A 443 -49.90 36.22 -19.02
CA LEU A 443 -49.50 37.46 -18.29
C LEU A 443 -48.50 37.04 -17.17
N GLY A 444 -47.37 37.66 -16.83
CA GLY A 444 -46.83 39.01 -16.98
C GLY A 444 -46.24 39.46 -15.63
N TYR A 445 -44.92 39.67 -15.55
CA TYR A 445 -44.12 40.48 -14.58
C TYR A 445 -44.55 40.64 -13.09
N SER A 446 -43.60 40.44 -12.16
CA SER A 446 -42.91 41.56 -11.45
C SER A 446 -42.24 41.14 -10.12
N ASN A 447 -41.10 41.79 -9.87
CA ASN A 447 -40.37 41.87 -8.61
C ASN A 447 -41.25 42.34 -7.45
N THR A 448 -41.02 41.82 -6.24
CA THR A 448 -41.15 42.64 -5.02
C THR A 448 -40.18 42.18 -3.93
N ARG A 449 -39.41 43.17 -3.48
CA ARG A 449 -38.48 43.17 -2.36
C ARG A 449 -39.26 43.72 -1.17
N THR A 450 -39.23 43.07 0.00
CA THR A 450 -39.64 43.71 1.26
C THR A 450 -38.84 43.15 2.42
N GLU A 451 -38.21 44.05 3.17
CA GLU A 451 -37.40 43.80 4.36
C GLU A 451 -38.26 43.65 5.64
N VAL A 452 -37.52 43.36 6.72
CA VAL A 452 -37.72 43.72 8.14
C VAL A 452 -38.40 42.65 9.02
N ARG A 453 -37.61 41.97 9.89
CA ARG A 453 -37.49 42.34 11.32
C ARG A 453 -36.55 41.41 12.12
N SER A 454 -35.65 42.07 12.85
CA SER A 454 -34.86 41.61 13.97
C SER A 454 -35.69 41.51 15.25
N GLY A 455 -35.37 40.53 16.11
CA GLY A 455 -35.93 40.43 17.45
C GLY A 455 -35.24 39.38 18.32
N THR A 456 -34.40 39.84 19.26
CA THR A 456 -34.12 39.21 20.56
C THR A 456 -34.39 40.28 21.63
N PRO A 457 -34.90 39.95 22.83
CA PRO A 457 -34.04 39.45 23.93
C PRO A 457 -34.68 38.46 24.96
N SER A 458 -33.83 37.53 25.47
CA SER A 458 -33.54 37.02 26.85
C SER A 458 -34.59 36.95 28.01
N PRO A 459 -34.28 36.39 29.21
CA PRO A 459 -33.90 35.02 29.63
C PRO A 459 -34.75 34.48 30.84
N VAL A 460 -34.33 33.37 31.49
CA VAL A 460 -34.63 32.87 32.86
C VAL A 460 -35.63 31.69 33.03
N SER A 461 -35.14 30.49 33.38
CA SER A 461 -35.24 29.90 34.74
C SER A 461 -34.82 28.42 34.74
N SER A 462 -34.05 28.07 35.77
CA SER A 462 -33.63 26.75 36.18
C SER A 462 -34.75 26.02 36.92
N ASP A 463 -34.97 24.73 36.64
CA ASP A 463 -35.25 23.79 37.72
C ASP A 463 -34.91 22.33 37.38
N ASN A 464 -34.51 21.64 38.42
CA ASN A 464 -33.83 20.35 38.46
C ASN A 464 -34.80 19.15 38.49
N ASN A 465 -34.27 18.03 38.01
CA ASN A 465 -34.41 16.66 38.53
C ASN A 465 -35.52 15.69 38.06
N ARG A 466 -34.98 14.56 37.57
CA ARG A 466 -35.33 13.14 37.79
C ARG A 466 -36.35 12.46 36.87
N ALA A 467 -35.80 11.79 35.85
CA ALA A 467 -36.26 10.47 35.43
C ALA A 467 -35.06 9.59 35.04
N ALA A 468 -35.16 8.31 35.39
CA ALA A 468 -34.10 7.33 35.55
C ALA A 468 -33.30 6.98 34.28
N GLN A 469 -31.99 6.83 34.46
CA GLN A 469 -31.09 6.17 33.51
C GLN A 469 -31.32 4.66 33.54
N VAL A 470 -31.67 4.09 32.39
CA VAL A 470 -31.39 2.71 32.04
C VAL A 470 -30.30 2.78 30.97
N GLU A 471 -29.07 2.47 31.36
CA GLU A 471 -27.93 2.36 30.44
C GLU A 471 -28.16 1.17 29.50
N VAL A 472 -28.33 1.44 28.21
CA VAL A 472 -28.15 0.47 27.14
C VAL A 472 -26.77 0.75 26.54
N ASP A 473 -25.88 -0.20 26.78
CA ASP A 473 -24.49 -0.21 26.34
C ASP A 473 -24.45 -0.43 24.81
N SER A 474 -24.41 0.66 24.04
CA SER A 474 -24.21 0.64 22.58
C SER A 474 -22.88 1.30 22.24
N SER A 475 -21.78 0.55 22.35
CA SER A 475 -20.48 0.94 21.81
C SER A 475 -20.47 0.78 20.29
N ASP A 476 -21.02 1.76 19.59
CA ASP A 476 -20.78 1.97 18.15
C ASP A 476 -19.33 2.43 17.93
N ASN A 477 -18.55 1.62 17.22
CA ASN A 477 -17.22 1.98 16.74
C ASN A 477 -17.32 3.01 15.58
N ALA A 478 -17.70 4.24 15.92
CA ALA A 478 -17.45 5.38 15.05
C ALA A 478 -15.93 5.56 14.88
N ILE A 479 -15.43 5.54 13.64
CA ILE A 479 -14.03 5.81 13.32
C ILE A 479 -13.71 7.24 13.78
N LYS A 480 -12.99 7.37 14.90
CA LYS A 480 -12.51 8.67 15.40
C LYS A 480 -11.60 9.31 14.32
N PRO A 481 -11.76 10.60 13.98
CA PRO A 481 -10.85 11.28 13.06
C PRO A 481 -9.41 11.20 13.59
N LYS A 482 -8.43 10.85 12.74
CA LYS A 482 -7.01 10.86 13.12
C LYS A 482 -6.59 12.29 13.46
N VAL A 483 -6.45 12.59 14.75
CA VAL A 483 -5.96 13.89 15.24
C VAL A 483 -4.44 13.87 15.20
N TYR A 484 -3.83 14.61 14.27
CA TYR A 484 -2.38 14.78 14.20
C TYR A 484 -1.88 15.78 15.26
N HIS A 485 -0.63 15.61 15.71
CA HIS A 485 -0.02 16.54 16.66
C HIS A 485 0.34 17.86 15.96
N THR A 486 0.02 19.00 16.59
CA THR A 486 0.40 20.34 16.11
C THR A 486 1.01 21.17 17.24
N GLY A 487 1.78 22.21 16.87
CA GLY A 487 2.40 23.14 17.83
C GLY A 487 3.56 22.53 18.64
N TRP A 488 3.69 22.95 19.90
CA TRP A 488 4.83 22.60 20.76
C TRP A 488 4.96 21.09 21.02
N ARG A 489 3.84 20.35 21.04
CA ARG A 489 3.84 18.89 21.26
C ARG A 489 4.50 18.13 20.12
N LEU A 490 4.30 18.59 18.88
CA LEU A 490 4.94 18.00 17.71
C LEU A 490 6.45 18.22 17.77
N HIS A 491 6.89 19.45 18.02
CA HIS A 491 8.31 19.77 18.15
C HIS A 491 8.97 19.01 19.29
N ALA A 492 8.36 18.98 20.48
CA ALA A 492 8.89 18.25 21.63
C ALA A 492 8.96 16.73 21.36
N LEU A 493 7.97 16.15 20.70
CA LEU A 493 7.99 14.75 20.26
C LEU A 493 9.12 14.49 19.25
N THR A 494 9.24 15.33 18.22
CA THR A 494 10.31 15.18 17.21
C THR A 494 11.68 15.32 17.84
N THR A 495 11.87 16.28 18.76
CA THR A 495 13.11 16.42 19.53
C THR A 495 13.39 15.19 20.39
N ALA A 496 12.37 14.62 21.06
CA ALA A 496 12.54 13.40 21.85
C ALA A 496 12.98 12.21 20.98
N LEU A 497 12.38 12.05 19.80
CA LEU A 497 12.75 11.01 18.84
C LEU A 497 14.14 11.22 18.28
N CYS A 498 14.49 12.43 17.86
CA CYS A 498 15.83 12.71 17.35
C CYS A 498 16.89 12.53 18.44
N LEU A 499 16.64 13.01 19.66
CA LEU A 499 17.59 12.86 20.76
C LEU A 499 17.79 11.39 21.14
N SER A 500 16.71 10.63 21.34
CA SER A 500 16.82 9.21 21.68
C SER A 500 17.47 8.41 20.55
N LEU A 501 17.07 8.64 19.30
CA LEU A 501 17.67 8.01 18.13
C LEU A 501 19.16 8.33 18.04
N LEU A 502 19.54 9.61 18.16
CA LEU A 502 20.92 10.05 18.14
C LEU A 502 21.76 9.28 19.16
N LEU A 503 21.30 9.19 20.41
CA LEU A 503 22.03 8.46 21.46
C LEU A 503 22.17 6.97 21.14
N SER A 504 21.08 6.34 20.70
CA SER A 504 21.06 4.91 20.35
C SER A 504 21.99 4.58 19.18
N THR A 505 22.00 5.41 18.14
CA THR A 505 22.79 5.16 16.94
C THR A 505 24.24 5.63 17.13
N LEU A 506 24.49 6.64 17.95
CA LEU A 506 25.83 7.04 18.38
C LEU A 506 26.58 5.88 19.06
N GLU A 507 25.90 5.09 19.90
CA GLU A 507 26.49 3.93 20.58
C GLU A 507 27.01 2.84 19.62
N THR A 508 26.47 2.76 18.40
CA THR A 508 26.97 1.81 17.39
C THR A 508 28.38 2.18 16.90
N THR A 509 28.73 3.47 16.92
CA THR A 509 29.96 3.98 16.29
C THR A 509 30.96 4.56 17.30
N ILE A 510 30.51 5.17 18.39
CA ILE A 510 31.36 5.81 19.42
C ILE A 510 32.38 4.86 20.06
N VAL A 511 32.03 3.59 20.09
CA VAL A 511 32.81 2.53 20.73
C VAL A 511 34.02 2.17 19.87
N SER A 512 33.98 2.39 18.55
CA SER A 512 35.09 2.02 17.67
C SER A 512 36.40 2.72 18.05
N THR A 513 36.32 3.99 18.51
CA THR A 513 37.47 4.75 18.99
C THR A 513 37.73 4.56 20.48
N ALA A 514 36.71 4.32 21.30
CA ALA A 514 36.88 4.06 22.73
C ALA A 514 37.37 2.63 23.06
N LEU A 515 37.27 1.69 22.10
CA LEU A 515 37.46 0.25 22.38
C LEU A 515 38.83 -0.07 22.98
N VAL A 516 39.89 0.51 22.42
CA VAL A 516 41.27 0.26 22.89
C VAL A 516 41.40 0.65 24.36
N SER A 517 40.91 1.84 24.73
CA SER A 517 40.97 2.32 26.11
C SER A 517 40.09 1.54 27.09
N ILE A 518 38.93 1.05 26.64
CA ILE A 518 38.10 0.15 27.46
C ILE A 518 38.85 -1.16 27.74
N VAL A 519 39.47 -1.71 26.71
CA VAL A 519 40.22 -2.98 26.78
C VAL A 519 41.43 -2.87 27.68
N ASP A 520 42.18 -1.77 27.57
CA ASP A 520 43.35 -1.50 28.41
C ASP A 520 42.95 -1.32 29.88
N ALA A 521 41.85 -0.60 30.14
CA ALA A 521 41.36 -0.36 31.49
C ALA A 521 40.79 -1.60 32.19
N LEU A 522 40.18 -2.53 31.45
CA LEU A 522 39.55 -3.74 31.98
C LEU A 522 40.40 -5.02 31.78
N GLN A 523 41.59 -4.88 31.18
CA GLN A 523 42.56 -5.96 30.91
C GLN A 523 41.96 -7.21 30.22
N GLY A 524 41.13 -6.99 29.20
CA GLY A 524 40.28 -8.03 28.63
C GLY A 524 40.37 -8.21 27.11
N PHE A 525 41.57 -8.16 26.53
CA PHE A 525 41.77 -8.12 25.07
C PHE A 525 41.06 -9.25 24.30
N LYS A 526 41.05 -10.47 24.84
CA LYS A 526 40.37 -11.62 24.20
C LYS A 526 38.86 -11.46 24.05
N MET A 527 38.24 -10.57 24.83
CA MET A 527 36.81 -10.29 24.80
C MET A 527 36.48 -8.91 24.20
N ALA A 528 37.46 -8.23 23.59
CA ALA A 528 37.28 -6.90 23.03
C ALA A 528 36.20 -6.85 21.94
N SER A 529 36.17 -7.83 21.04
CA SER A 529 35.16 -7.91 19.97
C SER A 529 33.74 -7.98 20.53
N TRP A 530 33.54 -8.72 21.63
CA TRP A 530 32.22 -8.89 22.26
C TRP A 530 31.60 -7.60 22.79
N ILE A 531 32.39 -6.56 23.09
CA ILE A 531 31.85 -5.26 23.52
C ILE A 531 30.98 -4.65 22.41
N VAL A 532 31.43 -4.76 21.15
CA VAL A 532 30.70 -4.25 19.99
C VAL A 532 29.66 -5.26 19.53
N THR A 533 30.05 -6.53 19.41
CA THR A 533 29.20 -7.60 18.89
C THR A 533 27.95 -7.81 19.76
N SER A 534 28.06 -7.81 21.09
CA SER A 534 26.89 -8.01 21.99
C SER A 534 25.80 -6.93 21.81
N TYR A 535 26.20 -5.68 21.65
CA TYR A 535 25.28 -4.59 21.34
C TYR A 535 24.63 -4.81 19.98
N LEU A 536 25.40 -5.08 18.94
CA LEU A 536 24.88 -5.25 17.58
C LEU A 536 23.99 -6.49 17.42
N VAL A 537 24.28 -7.60 18.13
CA VAL A 537 23.46 -8.84 18.13
C VAL A 537 22.03 -8.56 18.57
N THR A 538 21.92 -7.88 19.70
CA THR A 538 20.62 -7.55 20.29
C THR A 538 19.99 -6.37 19.57
N TYR A 539 20.79 -5.41 19.12
CA TYR A 539 20.32 -4.26 18.34
C TYR A 539 19.60 -4.70 17.07
N THR A 540 20.13 -5.66 16.31
CA THR A 540 19.54 -6.06 15.03
C THR A 540 18.44 -7.10 15.22
N GLY A 541 18.64 -8.07 16.11
CA GLY A 541 17.70 -9.17 16.34
C GLY A 541 16.36 -8.70 16.91
N PHE A 542 16.35 -7.60 17.67
CA PHE A 542 15.14 -7.08 18.29
C PHE A 542 14.44 -5.96 17.51
N LEU A 543 14.99 -5.48 16.38
CA LEU A 543 14.32 -4.48 15.52
C LEU A 543 12.91 -4.93 15.09
N LEU A 544 12.80 -6.15 14.56
CA LEU A 544 11.51 -6.72 14.14
C LEU A 544 10.59 -7.00 15.33
N ILE A 545 11.17 -7.38 16.46
CA ILE A 545 10.44 -7.71 17.69
C ILE A 545 9.76 -6.47 18.24
N TYR A 546 10.48 -5.36 18.41
CA TYR A 546 9.91 -4.11 18.89
C TYR A 546 8.84 -3.55 17.96
N SER A 547 9.04 -3.64 16.64
CA SER A 547 8.03 -3.27 15.64
C SER A 547 6.70 -3.99 15.91
N LYS A 548 6.73 -5.32 16.05
CA LYS A 548 5.54 -6.13 16.36
C LYS A 548 4.94 -5.88 17.73
N LEU A 549 5.78 -5.74 18.75
CA LEU A 549 5.31 -5.43 20.10
C LEU A 549 4.60 -4.07 20.14
N SER A 550 4.98 -3.13 19.28
CA SER A 550 4.34 -1.80 19.22
C SER A 550 2.95 -1.79 18.62
N ASP A 551 2.66 -2.67 17.66
CA ASP A 551 1.33 -2.88 17.11
C ASP A 551 0.35 -3.40 18.20
N ILE A 552 0.89 -4.10 19.19
CA ILE A 552 0.13 -4.79 20.24
C ILE A 552 -0.01 -3.95 21.52
N PHE A 553 1.11 -3.46 22.03
CA PHE A 553 1.19 -2.76 23.32
C PHE A 553 1.15 -1.24 23.17
N GLY A 554 1.16 -0.73 21.93
CA GLY A 554 1.14 0.68 21.60
C GLY A 554 2.55 1.29 21.49
N CYS A 555 2.71 2.18 20.51
CA CYS A 555 4.00 2.77 20.15
C CYS A 555 4.61 3.64 21.28
N LYS A 556 3.81 4.47 21.96
CA LYS A 556 4.30 5.34 23.06
C LYS A 556 4.95 4.52 24.18
N LEU A 557 4.29 3.46 24.64
CA LEU A 557 4.77 2.66 25.76
C LEU A 557 6.04 1.91 25.39
N MET A 558 6.04 1.26 24.22
CA MET A 558 7.23 0.54 23.75
C MET A 558 8.43 1.48 23.58
N LEU A 559 8.20 2.72 23.12
CA LEU A 559 9.25 3.72 22.98
C LEU A 559 9.80 4.16 24.35
N LEU A 560 8.95 4.39 25.36
CA LEU A 560 9.37 4.69 26.72
C LEU A 560 10.16 3.53 27.37
N LEU A 561 9.70 2.29 27.20
CA LEU A 561 10.42 1.11 27.69
C LEU A 561 11.77 0.96 27.01
N SER A 562 11.84 1.21 25.70
CA SER A 562 13.08 1.14 24.93
C SER A 562 14.09 2.18 25.40
N ILE A 563 13.68 3.44 25.54
CA ILE A 563 14.53 4.53 26.06
C ILE A 563 15.01 4.21 27.48
N THR A 564 14.11 3.79 28.36
CA THR A 564 14.46 3.47 29.76
C THR A 564 15.45 2.31 29.83
N THR A 565 15.21 1.24 29.07
CA THR A 565 16.11 0.07 29.01
C THR A 565 17.48 0.48 28.49
N PHE A 566 17.53 1.19 27.36
CA PHE A 566 18.78 1.71 26.78
C PHE A 566 19.56 2.55 27.80
N THR A 567 18.91 3.53 28.45
CA THR A 567 19.57 4.45 29.38
C THR A 567 20.07 3.74 30.64
N VAL A 568 19.24 2.89 31.27
CA VAL A 568 19.63 2.17 32.50
C VAL A 568 20.81 1.25 32.25
N PHE A 569 20.77 0.47 31.17
CA PHE A 569 21.86 -0.45 30.85
C PHE A 569 23.10 0.27 30.32
N SER A 570 22.96 1.43 29.66
CA SER A 570 24.11 2.28 29.35
C SER A 570 24.81 2.76 30.63
N MET A 571 24.07 3.27 31.62
CA MET A 571 24.66 3.65 32.91
C MET A 571 25.34 2.45 33.60
N ALA A 572 24.76 1.25 33.50
CA ALA A 572 25.37 0.03 34.01
C ALA A 572 26.68 -0.34 33.28
N CYS A 573 26.77 -0.13 31.96
CA CYS A 573 28.02 -0.28 31.20
C CYS A 573 29.12 0.65 31.74
N GLY A 574 28.80 1.93 31.99
CA GLY A 574 29.76 2.89 32.56
C GLY A 574 30.20 2.52 33.99
N ALA A 575 29.30 1.96 34.78
CA ALA A 575 29.58 1.51 36.15
C ALA A 575 30.32 0.17 36.22
N SER A 576 30.49 -0.53 35.10
CA SER A 576 31.11 -1.86 35.07
C SER A 576 32.59 -1.83 35.50
N SER A 577 32.98 -2.89 36.20
CA SER A 577 34.34 -3.11 36.73
C SER A 577 35.08 -4.25 36.03
N SER A 578 34.43 -5.00 35.15
CA SER A 578 35.03 -6.12 34.40
C SER A 578 34.35 -6.34 33.05
N MET A 579 35.02 -7.07 32.15
CA MET A 579 34.53 -7.30 30.78
C MET A 579 33.20 -8.05 30.71
N ALA A 580 33.00 -9.10 31.51
CA ALA A 580 31.81 -9.92 31.39
C ALA A 580 30.50 -9.17 31.74
N PRO A 581 30.40 -8.44 32.88
CA PRO A 581 29.27 -7.58 33.15
C PRO A 581 29.08 -6.49 32.09
N LEU A 582 30.15 -5.88 31.59
CA LEU A 582 30.07 -4.89 30.51
C LEU A 582 29.40 -5.49 29.26
N ILE A 583 29.81 -6.68 28.83
CA ILE A 583 29.25 -7.37 27.66
C ILE A 583 27.75 -7.70 27.88
N VAL A 584 27.38 -8.15 29.07
CA VAL A 584 25.96 -8.43 29.39
C VAL A 584 25.13 -7.16 29.37
N PHE A 585 25.60 -6.09 30.02
CA PHE A 585 24.90 -4.80 30.00
C PHE A 585 24.81 -4.22 28.59
N ARG A 586 25.84 -4.42 27.75
CA ARG A 586 25.81 -4.05 26.33
C ARG A 586 24.74 -4.77 25.54
N ALA A 587 24.52 -6.05 25.80
CA ALA A 587 23.45 -6.79 25.16
C ALA A 587 22.06 -6.22 25.54
N PHE A 588 21.83 -5.89 26.81
CA PHE A 588 20.58 -5.25 27.21
C PHE A 588 20.45 -3.79 26.73
N GLN A 589 21.57 -3.08 26.59
CA GLN A 589 21.58 -1.74 26.01
C GLN A 589 21.20 -1.80 24.52
N GLY A 590 21.72 -2.77 23.76
CA GLY A 590 21.40 -3.00 22.36
C GLY A 590 19.93 -3.36 22.13
N LEU A 591 19.36 -4.17 23.03
CA LEU A 591 17.92 -4.43 23.10
C LEU A 591 17.12 -3.11 23.13
N GLY A 592 17.42 -2.20 24.07
CA GLY A 592 16.75 -0.90 24.14
C GLY A 592 16.99 -0.02 22.90
N GLY A 593 18.21 -0.02 22.36
CA GLY A 593 18.56 0.74 21.16
C GLY A 593 17.79 0.30 19.91
N SER A 594 17.56 -1.00 19.75
CA SER A 594 16.76 -1.55 18.64
C SER A 594 15.34 -0.98 18.63
N GLY A 595 14.71 -0.92 19.81
CA GLY A 595 13.37 -0.39 19.98
C GLY A 595 13.31 1.10 19.70
N ILE A 596 14.29 1.88 20.17
CA ILE A 596 14.39 3.31 19.85
C ILE A 596 14.44 3.51 18.33
N TYR A 597 15.30 2.77 17.63
CA TYR A 597 15.46 2.90 16.19
C TYR A 597 14.18 2.52 15.43
N SER A 598 13.64 1.32 15.66
CA SER A 598 12.47 0.83 14.93
C SER A 598 11.21 1.63 15.23
N LEU A 599 11.00 2.07 16.47
CA LEU A 599 9.78 2.78 16.85
C LEU A 599 9.84 4.25 16.44
N SER A 600 11.03 4.84 16.34
CA SER A 600 11.18 6.21 15.84
C SER A 600 10.74 6.33 14.39
N THR A 601 11.02 5.34 13.55
CA THR A 601 10.56 5.32 12.14
C THR A 601 9.06 5.05 12.04
N ILE A 602 8.50 4.18 12.89
CA ILE A 602 7.05 3.89 12.97
C ILE A 602 6.25 5.09 13.51
N MET A 603 6.82 5.91 14.41
CA MET A 603 6.11 7.04 15.01
C MET A 603 5.85 8.18 14.00
N VAL A 604 6.69 8.36 12.97
CA VAL A 604 6.54 9.42 11.98
C VAL A 604 5.16 9.41 11.28
N PRO A 605 4.71 8.28 10.69
CA PRO A 605 3.38 8.24 10.07
C PRO A 605 2.21 8.37 11.07
N LEU A 606 2.48 8.28 12.37
CA LEU A 606 1.45 8.47 13.40
C LEU A 606 1.34 9.93 13.84
N MET A 607 2.42 10.71 13.82
CA MET A 607 2.44 12.07 14.39
C MET A 607 2.05 13.19 13.43
N VAL A 608 2.29 13.01 12.13
CA VAL A 608 2.12 14.04 11.09
C VAL A 608 1.23 13.54 9.95
N PRO A 609 0.63 14.41 9.14
CA PRO A 609 -0.10 13.98 7.95
C PRO A 609 0.86 13.58 6.80
N PRO A 610 0.40 12.80 5.80
CA PRO A 610 1.23 12.22 4.75
C PRO A 610 2.11 13.20 3.99
N GLU A 611 1.66 14.44 3.79
CA GLU A 611 2.39 15.48 3.05
C GLU A 611 3.69 15.87 3.76
N LYS A 612 3.75 15.67 5.09
CA LYS A 612 4.92 15.99 5.91
C LYS A 612 5.82 14.77 6.14
N TYR A 613 5.46 13.56 5.70
CA TYR A 613 6.24 12.35 5.94
C TYR A 613 7.67 12.47 5.44
N ALA A 614 7.86 12.95 4.20
CA ALA A 614 9.19 13.11 3.62
C ALA A 614 10.09 14.02 4.47
N THR A 615 9.54 15.14 4.99
CA THR A 615 10.27 16.07 5.85
C THR A 615 10.69 15.41 7.17
N TYR A 616 9.77 14.74 7.87
CA TYR A 616 10.07 14.14 9.17
C TYR A 616 10.93 12.87 9.07
N ILE A 617 10.76 12.05 8.03
CA ILE A 617 11.66 10.94 7.71
C ILE A 617 13.06 11.47 7.38
N SER A 618 13.17 12.60 6.67
CA SER A 618 14.45 13.24 6.39
C SER A 618 15.13 13.75 7.66
N ILE A 619 14.39 14.35 8.61
CA ILE A 619 14.92 14.77 9.92
C ILE A 619 15.46 13.56 10.71
N ILE A 620 14.70 12.47 10.79
CA ILE A 620 15.10 11.23 11.46
C ILE A 620 16.34 10.61 10.80
N SER A 621 16.37 10.55 9.47
CA SER A 621 17.50 10.02 8.70
C SER A 621 18.76 10.89 8.83
N SER A 622 18.59 12.21 8.86
CA SER A 622 19.69 13.17 9.08
C SER A 622 20.31 13.02 10.46
N THR A 623 19.48 12.72 11.46
CA THR A 623 19.94 12.44 12.83
C THR A 623 20.80 11.17 12.88
N PHE A 624 20.39 10.11 12.18
CA PHE A 624 21.19 8.89 12.05
C PHE A 624 22.56 9.16 11.41
N VAL A 625 22.57 9.90 10.30
CA VAL A 625 23.81 10.32 9.61
C VAL A 625 24.72 11.11 10.54
N LEU A 626 24.17 12.10 11.24
CA LEU A 626 24.91 12.95 12.16
C LEU A 626 25.52 12.12 13.29
N SER A 627 24.75 11.23 13.91
CA SER A 627 25.24 10.35 14.97
C SER A 627 26.36 9.41 14.51
N SER A 628 26.27 8.89 13.28
CA SER A 628 27.26 7.98 12.72
C SER A 628 28.61 8.66 12.55
N ALA A 629 28.61 9.92 12.10
CA ALA A 629 29.82 10.73 11.95
C ALA A 629 30.37 11.25 13.30
N LEU A 630 29.49 11.66 14.22
CA LEU A 630 29.90 12.19 15.53
C LEU A 630 30.48 11.12 16.45
N GLY A 631 30.06 9.86 16.32
CA GLY A 631 30.46 8.79 17.23
C GLY A 631 31.96 8.68 17.41
N PRO A 632 32.74 8.34 16.37
CA PRO A 632 34.18 8.14 16.53
C PRO A 632 34.91 9.38 17.08
N VAL A 633 34.50 10.58 16.67
CA VAL A 633 35.09 11.84 17.14
C VAL A 633 34.78 12.09 18.62
N LEU A 634 33.52 11.96 19.03
CA LEU A 634 33.11 12.12 20.44
C LEU A 634 33.70 11.02 21.32
N GLY A 635 33.72 9.78 20.84
CA GLY A 635 34.32 8.65 21.54
C GLY A 635 35.81 8.85 21.77
N GLY A 636 36.50 9.35 20.75
CA GLY A 636 37.92 9.71 20.85
C GLY A 636 38.16 10.87 21.82
N ALA A 637 37.40 11.96 21.69
CA ALA A 637 37.52 13.13 22.56
C ALA A 637 37.23 12.81 24.04
N ILE A 638 36.18 12.04 24.32
CA ILE A 638 35.84 11.60 25.68
C ILE A 638 36.95 10.72 26.24
N THR A 639 37.49 9.82 25.43
CA THR A 639 38.52 8.87 25.85
C THR A 639 39.86 9.55 26.13
N ASP A 640 40.26 10.51 25.29
CA ASP A 640 41.53 11.23 25.45
C ASP A 640 41.50 12.24 26.61
N HIS A 641 40.36 12.89 26.88
CA HIS A 641 40.26 13.96 27.87
C HIS A 641 39.62 13.55 29.20
N THR A 642 38.92 12.42 29.25
CA THR A 642 38.23 11.94 30.45
C THR A 642 38.43 10.44 30.63
N THR A 643 37.45 9.73 31.20
CA THR A 643 37.46 8.27 31.30
C THR A 643 36.50 7.68 30.27
N TRP A 644 36.84 6.52 29.68
CA TRP A 644 35.98 5.78 28.76
C TRP A 644 34.55 5.55 29.27
N ARG A 645 34.33 5.54 30.60
CA ARG A 645 33.00 5.40 31.23
C ARG A 645 32.00 6.47 30.79
N TRP A 646 32.48 7.68 30.49
CA TRP A 646 31.65 8.79 30.04
C TRP A 646 31.04 8.57 28.66
N VAL A 647 31.61 7.67 27.85
CA VAL A 647 31.00 7.21 26.60
C VAL A 647 29.61 6.64 26.89
N PHE A 648 29.44 5.95 28.02
CA PHE A 648 28.15 5.43 28.43
C PHE A 648 27.33 6.41 29.26
N TYR A 649 27.97 7.15 30.18
CA TYR A 649 27.24 8.07 31.06
C TYR A 649 26.60 9.25 30.31
N LEU A 650 27.07 9.61 29.12
CA LEU A 650 26.44 10.65 28.29
C LEU A 650 24.98 10.31 27.94
N ASN A 651 24.64 9.02 27.84
CA ASN A 651 23.30 8.55 27.52
C ASN A 651 22.30 8.76 28.67
N GLY A 652 22.79 8.88 29.91
CA GLY A 652 22.01 9.17 31.10
C GLY A 652 21.13 10.42 30.98
N PRO A 653 21.74 11.62 30.94
CA PRO A 653 20.99 12.88 30.88
C PRO A 653 20.18 13.01 29.59
N GLY A 654 20.74 12.63 28.44
CA GLY A 654 20.05 12.72 27.17
C GLY A 654 18.84 11.78 27.07
N GLY A 655 18.98 10.53 27.53
CA GLY A 655 17.90 9.56 27.55
C GLY A 655 16.79 9.91 28.54
N ALA A 656 17.15 10.43 29.72
CA ALA A 656 16.18 10.96 30.68
C ALA A 656 15.39 12.14 30.09
N LEU A 657 16.07 13.09 29.43
CA LEU A 657 15.41 14.21 28.75
C LEU A 657 14.47 13.74 27.64
N ALA A 658 14.92 12.78 26.80
CA ALA A 658 14.08 12.22 25.75
C ALA A 658 12.83 11.51 26.31
N ALA A 659 12.99 10.73 27.39
CA ALA A 659 11.87 10.07 28.07
C ALA A 659 10.87 11.08 28.65
N VAL A 660 11.37 12.15 29.29
CA VAL A 660 10.55 13.24 29.83
C VAL A 660 9.77 13.95 28.72
N LEU A 661 10.46 14.40 27.67
CA LEU A 661 9.81 15.06 26.53
C LEU A 661 8.74 14.17 25.89
N LEU A 662 9.03 12.88 25.70
CA LEU A 662 8.08 11.92 25.16
C LEU A 662 6.86 11.71 26.08
N ALA A 663 7.10 11.60 27.39
CA ALA A 663 6.03 11.38 28.38
C ALA A 663 5.04 12.55 28.42
N PHE A 664 5.52 13.80 28.30
CA PHE A 664 4.70 15.01 28.32
C PHE A 664 4.08 15.39 26.96
N SER A 665 4.70 15.00 25.84
CA SER A 665 4.24 15.39 24.50
C SER A 665 3.05 14.58 24.00
N ILE A 666 2.91 13.33 24.44
CA ILE A 666 1.85 12.41 23.99
C ILE A 666 1.05 11.92 25.21
N PRO A 667 -0.29 12.01 25.25
CA PRO A 667 -1.09 11.33 26.27
C PRO A 667 -0.99 9.79 26.17
N PHE A 668 -1.16 9.06 27.27
CA PHE A 668 -1.21 7.59 27.21
C PHE A 668 -2.43 7.15 26.38
N GLY A 669 -2.21 6.39 25.29
CA GLY A 669 -3.27 5.88 24.39
C GLY A 669 -3.26 6.38 22.93
N PHE A 670 -2.26 7.15 22.51
CA PHE A 670 -2.09 7.54 21.10
C PHE A 670 -1.37 6.44 20.29
N PRO A 671 -1.83 6.03 19.08
CA PRO A 671 -3.04 6.45 18.33
C PRO A 671 -4.27 5.54 18.50
N TYR A 672 -4.14 4.39 19.17
CA TYR A 672 -5.20 3.41 19.33
C TYR A 672 -5.31 2.98 20.80
N GLY A 673 -6.42 3.33 21.45
CA GLY A 673 -6.89 2.69 22.68
C GLY A 673 -6.70 3.50 23.97
N GLU A 674 -7.79 3.64 24.72
CA GLU A 674 -7.81 4.21 26.07
C GLU A 674 -6.78 3.55 26.99
N SER A 675 -6.21 4.34 27.90
CA SER A 675 -5.14 3.96 28.83
C SER A 675 -5.43 2.71 29.69
N SER A 676 -6.65 2.17 29.68
CA SER A 676 -7.07 0.94 30.37
C SER A 676 -6.63 -0.37 29.68
N GLN A 677 -6.18 -0.32 28.41
CA GLN A 677 -5.87 -1.53 27.64
C GLN A 677 -4.50 -2.17 27.94
N PHE A 678 -3.53 -1.50 28.56
CA PHE A 678 -2.21 -2.12 28.83
C PHE A 678 -2.30 -3.32 29.79
N PHE A 679 -2.92 -3.13 30.96
CA PHE A 679 -3.11 -4.22 31.92
C PHE A 679 -4.02 -5.31 31.35
N HIS A 680 -5.06 -4.96 30.59
CA HIS A 680 -5.94 -5.93 29.96
C HIS A 680 -5.26 -6.71 28.82
N SER A 681 -4.39 -6.08 28.02
CA SER A 681 -3.67 -6.67 26.90
C SER A 681 -2.50 -7.55 27.35
N PHE A 682 -1.79 -7.16 28.43
CA PHE A 682 -0.76 -8.00 29.06
C PHE A 682 -1.36 -9.26 29.70
N THR A 683 -2.58 -9.16 30.24
CA THR A 683 -3.29 -10.26 30.91
C THR A 683 -4.13 -11.13 29.93
N SER A 684 -4.41 -10.63 28.73
CA SER A 684 -5.18 -11.36 27.72
C SER A 684 -4.35 -12.45 27.04
N LYS A 685 -4.74 -13.71 27.26
CA LYS A 685 -4.17 -14.88 26.56
C LYS A 685 -4.32 -14.81 25.03
N GLN A 686 -5.25 -13.99 24.52
CA GLN A 686 -5.53 -13.87 23.09
C GLN A 686 -4.53 -12.94 22.37
N THR A 687 -3.95 -11.98 23.09
CA THR A 687 -2.90 -11.08 22.59
C THR A 687 -1.58 -11.83 22.43
N TRP A 688 -1.16 -12.60 23.45
CA TRP A 688 0.06 -13.40 23.41
C TRP A 688 0.04 -14.49 22.33
N LYS A 689 -1.15 -14.99 21.95
CA LYS A 689 -1.32 -15.95 20.84
C LYS A 689 -1.07 -15.36 19.44
N ARG A 690 -0.91 -14.05 19.31
CA ARG A 690 -0.60 -13.38 18.03
C ARG A 690 0.91 -13.28 17.76
N ILE A 691 1.74 -13.42 18.80
CA ILE A 691 3.18 -13.22 18.75
C ILE A 691 3.89 -14.53 18.43
N ASP A 692 4.76 -14.55 17.42
CA ASP A 692 5.60 -15.69 17.10
C ASP A 692 6.84 -15.80 18.02
N ILE A 693 6.60 -16.15 19.29
CA ILE A 693 7.68 -16.32 20.29
C ILE A 693 8.65 -17.42 19.87
N VAL A 694 8.16 -18.48 19.25
CA VAL A 694 8.98 -19.61 18.81
C VAL A 694 9.93 -19.15 17.70
N GLY A 695 9.41 -18.49 16.66
CA GLY A 695 10.21 -17.92 15.58
C GLY A 695 11.28 -16.98 16.11
N MET A 696 10.92 -16.05 17.01
CA MET A 696 11.85 -15.12 17.63
C MET A 696 12.98 -15.81 18.41
N VAL A 697 12.65 -16.77 19.26
CA VAL A 697 13.66 -17.48 20.09
C VAL A 697 14.58 -18.33 19.21
N VAL A 698 14.03 -19.02 18.21
CA VAL A 698 14.80 -19.87 17.31
C VAL A 698 15.72 -19.03 16.43
N SER A 699 15.26 -17.92 15.86
CA SER A 699 16.09 -17.04 15.00
C SER A 699 17.20 -16.34 15.79
N LEU A 700 16.89 -15.82 16.98
CA LEU A 700 17.90 -15.21 17.87
C LEU A 700 18.92 -16.25 18.33
N GLY A 701 18.46 -17.44 18.74
CA GLY A 701 19.35 -18.54 19.14
C GLY A 701 20.27 -18.98 18.01
N ALA A 702 19.73 -19.15 16.80
CA ALA A 702 20.50 -19.50 15.60
C ALA A 702 21.60 -18.46 15.32
N SER A 703 21.25 -17.17 15.42
CA SER A 703 22.16 -16.05 15.19
C SER A 703 23.25 -15.97 16.26
N ILE A 704 22.90 -16.06 17.54
CA ILE A 704 23.86 -16.00 18.66
C ILE A 704 24.87 -17.14 18.58
N LEU A 705 24.42 -18.37 18.28
CA LEU A 705 25.31 -19.52 18.16
C LEU A 705 26.25 -19.42 16.94
N LEU A 706 25.73 -18.93 15.81
CA LEU A 706 26.55 -18.67 14.62
C LEU A 706 27.65 -17.65 14.94
N ILE A 707 27.27 -16.56 15.60
CA ILE A 707 28.17 -15.47 15.95
C ILE A 707 29.18 -15.94 16.98
N PHE A 708 28.78 -16.71 17.99
CA PHE A 708 29.72 -17.29 18.95
C PHE A 708 30.77 -18.16 18.25
N ALA A 709 30.35 -19.01 17.31
CA ALA A 709 31.24 -19.90 16.57
C ALA A 709 32.26 -19.11 15.73
N LEU A 710 31.80 -18.04 15.09
CA LEU A 710 32.66 -17.11 14.38
C LEU A 710 33.57 -16.38 15.37
N GLU A 711 33.05 -15.62 16.32
CA GLU A 711 33.84 -14.73 17.18
C GLU A 711 34.87 -15.44 18.08
N GLN A 712 34.66 -16.71 18.40
CA GLN A 712 35.57 -17.47 19.28
C GLN A 712 36.52 -18.41 18.53
N GLY A 713 36.29 -18.63 17.23
CA GLY A 713 37.13 -19.46 16.37
C GLY A 713 38.56 -18.92 16.33
N ASP A 714 39.52 -19.72 16.81
CA ASP A 714 40.96 -19.38 16.86
C ASP A 714 41.33 -18.14 17.70
N VAL A 715 40.39 -17.70 18.55
CA VAL A 715 40.61 -16.69 19.60
C VAL A 715 40.67 -17.37 20.97
N ALA A 716 39.61 -18.12 21.31
CA ALA A 716 39.50 -18.87 22.55
C ALA A 716 39.52 -20.38 22.32
N TYR A 717 38.95 -20.84 21.19
CA TYR A 717 38.86 -22.26 20.85
C TYR A 717 39.35 -22.51 19.42
N PRO A 718 40.15 -23.55 19.16
CA PRO A 718 40.54 -23.93 17.80
C PRO A 718 39.32 -24.22 16.90
N TRP A 719 39.41 -23.96 15.59
CA TRP A 719 38.32 -24.23 14.63
C TRP A 719 37.81 -25.68 14.65
N ARG A 720 38.70 -26.66 14.90
CA ARG A 720 38.35 -28.09 14.98
C ARG A 720 37.79 -28.51 16.35
N SER A 721 37.69 -27.60 17.31
CA SER A 721 37.24 -27.94 18.65
C SER A 721 35.76 -28.29 18.67
N GLY A 722 35.39 -29.21 19.58
CA GLY A 722 34.00 -29.63 19.80
C GLY A 722 33.03 -28.45 20.00
N PRO A 723 33.36 -27.44 20.84
CA PRO A 723 32.50 -26.26 21.02
C PRO A 723 32.16 -25.55 19.71
N ILE A 724 33.16 -25.19 18.89
CA ILE A 724 32.94 -24.43 17.65
C ILE A 724 32.10 -25.23 16.64
N ILE A 725 32.45 -26.51 16.42
CA ILE A 725 31.69 -27.38 15.50
C ILE A 725 30.26 -27.57 16.01
N SER A 726 30.07 -27.82 17.31
CA SER A 726 28.74 -28.00 17.90
C SER A 726 27.86 -26.76 17.74
N THR A 727 28.43 -25.55 17.90
CA THR A 727 27.69 -24.30 17.73
C THR A 727 27.35 -24.01 16.26
N PHE A 728 28.21 -24.36 15.30
CA PHE A 728 27.88 -24.28 13.86
C PHE A 728 26.77 -25.24 13.47
N VAL A 729 26.88 -26.50 13.88
CA VAL A 729 25.88 -27.53 13.56
C VAL A 729 24.54 -27.16 14.20
N LEU A 730 24.53 -26.77 15.48
CA LEU A 730 23.32 -26.38 16.17
C LEU A 730 22.69 -25.12 15.56
N SER A 731 23.51 -24.13 15.20
CA SER A 731 23.02 -22.94 14.48
C SER A 731 22.38 -23.31 13.14
N GLY A 732 23.02 -24.17 12.34
CA GLY A 732 22.45 -24.65 11.08
C GLY A 732 21.12 -25.38 11.27
N ILE A 733 21.02 -26.25 12.28
CA ILE A 733 19.77 -26.93 12.65
C ILE A 733 18.70 -25.92 13.04
N LEU A 734 19.02 -24.90 13.85
CA LEU A 734 18.06 -23.87 14.26
C LEU A 734 17.62 -22.98 13.09
N TRP A 735 18.51 -22.64 12.15
CA TRP A 735 18.13 -21.92 10.93
C TRP A 735 17.20 -22.74 10.04
N ILE A 736 17.48 -24.03 9.86
CA ILE A 736 16.58 -24.95 9.14
C ILE A 736 15.24 -25.05 9.88
N ALA A 737 15.26 -25.19 11.20
CA ALA A 737 14.06 -25.25 12.02
C ALA A 737 13.25 -23.94 11.94
N PHE A 738 13.91 -22.78 11.91
CA PHE A 738 13.29 -21.47 11.72
C PHE A 738 12.59 -21.38 10.36
N VAL A 739 13.28 -21.74 9.27
CA VAL A 739 12.70 -21.73 7.92
C VAL A 739 11.51 -22.69 7.81
N ILE A 740 11.62 -23.88 8.39
CA ILE A 740 10.51 -24.85 8.44
C ILE A 740 9.35 -24.29 9.28
N TRP A 741 9.64 -23.72 10.44
CA TRP A 741 8.64 -23.12 11.33
C TRP A 741 7.89 -21.99 10.64
N GLU A 742 8.59 -21.02 10.06
CA GLU A 742 7.99 -19.90 9.32
C GLU A 742 7.15 -20.38 8.13
N ARG A 743 7.63 -21.39 7.39
CA ARG A 743 6.86 -21.99 6.28
C ARG A 743 5.60 -22.69 6.77
N LEU A 744 5.67 -23.43 7.88
CA LEU A 744 4.52 -24.11 8.47
C LEU A 744 3.53 -23.12 9.06
N LEU A 745 4.03 -22.08 9.73
CA LEU A 745 3.24 -21.00 10.31
C LEU A 745 2.50 -20.22 9.22
N SER A 746 3.17 -19.89 8.11
CA SER A 746 2.57 -19.25 6.94
C SER A 746 1.47 -20.08 6.27
N LYS A 747 1.49 -21.41 6.41
CA LYS A 747 0.43 -22.30 5.88
C LYS A 747 -0.74 -22.47 6.85
N ARG A 748 -0.55 -22.17 8.13
CA ARG A 748 -1.62 -22.27 9.13
C ARG A 748 -2.45 -21.00 9.09
N SER A 749 -3.77 -21.15 8.93
CA SER A 749 -4.75 -20.06 9.05
C SER A 749 -4.98 -19.65 10.53
N GLY A 750 -3.88 -19.51 11.29
CA GLY A 750 -3.88 -19.26 12.72
C GLY A 750 -3.82 -17.77 13.05
N THR A 751 -4.07 -17.43 14.33
CA THR A 751 -4.00 -16.04 14.84
C THR A 751 -2.58 -15.50 15.00
N CYS A 752 -1.56 -16.35 14.85
CA CYS A 752 -0.15 -16.00 15.05
C CYS A 752 0.43 -15.46 13.75
N GLU A 753 0.95 -14.24 13.77
CA GLU A 753 1.57 -13.63 12.60
C GLU A 753 3.04 -14.06 12.48
N PRO A 754 3.49 -14.55 11.32
CA PRO A 754 4.90 -14.92 11.11
C PRO A 754 5.83 -13.72 11.25
N MET A 755 7.04 -13.94 11.79
CA MET A 755 8.05 -12.90 11.91
C MET A 755 8.65 -12.57 10.54
N PHE A 756 8.85 -13.60 9.70
CA PHE A 756 9.29 -13.46 8.32
C PHE A 756 8.10 -13.74 7.36
N PRO A 757 7.56 -12.73 6.65
CA PRO A 757 6.48 -12.97 5.69
C PRO A 757 6.99 -13.83 4.52
N TRP A 758 6.51 -15.07 4.46
CA TRP A 758 6.89 -16.06 3.44
C TRP A 758 6.52 -15.63 2.01
N SER A 759 5.63 -14.65 1.85
CA SER A 759 5.35 -13.99 0.57
C SER A 759 6.61 -13.40 -0.09
N LEU A 760 7.56 -12.90 0.70
CA LEU A 760 8.79 -12.28 0.20
C LEU A 760 9.74 -13.28 -0.46
N THR A 761 9.75 -14.55 -0.02
CA THR A 761 10.65 -15.56 -0.60
C THR A 761 10.32 -15.90 -2.06
N HIS A 762 9.08 -15.66 -2.49
CA HIS A 762 8.64 -15.94 -3.85
C HIS A 762 9.15 -14.89 -4.85
N ASN A 763 9.50 -13.70 -4.35
CA ASN A 763 10.01 -12.63 -5.19
C ASN A 763 11.54 -12.65 -5.22
N ARG A 764 12.09 -13.20 -6.30
CA ARG A 764 13.56 -13.27 -6.52
C ARG A 764 14.25 -11.90 -6.43
N PHE A 765 13.57 -10.83 -6.80
CA PHE A 765 14.12 -9.49 -6.79
C PHE A 765 14.26 -8.97 -5.35
N VAL A 766 13.22 -9.16 -4.52
CA VAL A 766 13.27 -8.82 -3.09
C VAL A 766 14.31 -9.67 -2.37
N MET A 767 14.36 -10.97 -2.63
CA MET A 767 15.39 -11.85 -2.06
C MET A 767 16.81 -11.43 -2.47
N GLY A 768 17.00 -11.01 -3.73
CA GLY A 768 18.27 -10.46 -4.21
C GLY A 768 18.67 -9.17 -3.47
N LEU A 769 17.72 -8.27 -3.24
CA LEU A 769 17.95 -7.04 -2.46
C LEU A 769 18.26 -7.32 -1.00
N LEU A 770 17.55 -8.26 -0.37
CA LEU A 770 17.78 -8.67 1.02
C LEU A 770 19.17 -9.32 1.16
N LEU A 771 19.56 -10.18 0.22
CA LEU A 771 20.89 -10.79 0.17
C LEU A 771 21.98 -9.73 -0.05
N ASN A 772 21.77 -8.78 -0.96
CA ASN A 772 22.69 -7.66 -1.16
C ASN A 772 22.83 -6.83 0.12
N GLY A 773 21.72 -6.54 0.81
CA GLY A 773 21.74 -5.82 2.09
C GLY A 773 22.59 -6.53 3.13
N PHE A 774 22.44 -7.84 3.24
CA PHE A 774 23.30 -8.67 4.08
C PHE A 774 24.78 -8.59 3.65
N LEU A 775 25.11 -8.70 2.37
CA LEU A 775 26.53 -8.68 1.95
C LEU A 775 27.18 -7.28 2.08
N THR A 776 26.41 -6.21 1.87
CA THR A 776 26.90 -4.82 1.93
C THR A 776 27.24 -4.35 3.35
N GLY A 777 26.54 -4.84 4.38
CA GLY A 777 26.75 -4.39 5.77
C GLY A 777 28.08 -4.85 6.38
N PHE A 778 28.51 -6.07 6.07
CA PHE A 778 29.73 -6.70 6.60
C PHE A 778 31.00 -5.86 6.40
N PRO A 779 31.40 -5.49 5.17
CA PRO A 779 32.65 -4.78 4.95
C PRO A 779 32.63 -3.36 5.53
N PHE A 780 31.46 -2.70 5.56
CA PHE A 780 31.35 -1.35 6.12
C PHE A 780 31.61 -1.34 7.63
N MET A 781 31.00 -2.27 8.37
CA MET A 781 31.17 -2.36 9.82
C MET A 781 32.55 -2.86 10.21
N ALA A 782 33.12 -3.78 9.42
CA ALA A 782 34.51 -4.17 9.57
C ALA A 782 35.45 -2.95 9.42
N ALA A 783 35.29 -2.13 8.38
CA ALA A 783 36.09 -0.92 8.21
C ALA A 783 35.87 0.08 9.37
N LEU A 784 34.61 0.33 9.73
CA LEU A 784 34.23 1.26 10.80
C LEU A 784 34.88 0.96 12.15
N ILE A 785 35.08 -0.33 12.47
CA ILE A 785 35.67 -0.76 13.74
C ILE A 785 37.20 -0.89 13.62
N ASN A 786 37.70 -1.49 12.54
CA ASN A 786 39.13 -1.80 12.39
C ASN A 786 39.98 -0.57 12.08
N ILE A 787 39.48 0.37 11.28
CA ILE A 787 40.26 1.53 10.83
C ILE A 787 40.65 2.43 12.02
N PRO A 788 39.73 2.84 12.92
CA PRO A 788 40.11 3.57 14.13
C PRO A 788 41.08 2.80 15.03
N GLN A 789 40.92 1.48 15.15
CA GLN A 789 41.82 0.64 15.94
C GLN A 789 43.22 0.58 15.34
N ARG A 790 43.33 0.48 14.01
CA ARG A 790 44.62 0.53 13.31
C ARG A 790 45.32 1.86 13.57
N PHE A 791 44.60 2.98 13.46
CA PHE A 791 45.16 4.29 13.73
C PHE A 791 45.74 4.40 15.14
N GLN A 792 45.05 3.87 16.15
CA GLN A 792 45.52 3.89 17.54
C GLN A 792 46.66 2.89 17.80
N THR A 793 46.55 1.66 17.30
CA THR A 793 47.47 0.56 17.66
C THR A 793 48.71 0.49 16.76
N VAL A 794 48.57 0.73 15.46
CA VAL A 794 49.64 0.66 14.47
C VAL A 794 50.24 2.04 14.22
N ASN A 795 49.41 3.06 13.95
CA ASN A 795 49.88 4.41 13.66
C ASN A 795 50.15 5.25 14.93
N LYS A 796 49.79 4.73 16.11
CA LYS A 796 50.01 5.38 17.42
C LYS A 796 49.43 6.79 17.52
N THR A 797 48.31 7.04 16.84
CA THR A 797 47.59 8.31 16.99
C THR A 797 46.71 8.30 18.25
N SER A 798 46.36 9.48 18.75
CA SER A 798 45.39 9.63 19.83
C SER A 798 43.98 9.22 19.38
N ALA A 799 43.08 8.90 20.32
CA ALA A 799 41.76 8.38 19.98
C ALA A 799 40.91 9.42 19.22
N ILE A 800 41.04 10.71 19.55
CA ILE A 800 40.39 11.80 18.81
C ILE A 800 40.87 11.89 17.36
N ASN A 801 42.18 11.77 17.13
CA ASN A 801 42.76 11.83 15.79
C ASN A 801 42.35 10.60 14.97
N ALA A 802 42.32 9.41 15.58
CA ALA A 802 41.77 8.22 14.93
C ALA A 802 40.30 8.40 14.50
N GLY A 803 39.48 9.06 15.34
CA GLY A 803 38.11 9.44 15.00
C GLY A 803 38.04 10.40 13.82
N ILE A 804 38.85 11.46 13.83
CA ILE A 804 38.94 12.46 12.73
C ILE A 804 39.38 11.79 11.42
N HIS A 805 40.38 10.91 11.48
CA HIS A 805 40.89 10.23 10.29
C HIS A 805 39.87 9.27 9.65
N THR A 806 38.86 8.83 10.40
CA THR A 806 37.77 7.93 9.92
C THR A 806 36.59 8.70 9.30
N LEU A 807 36.59 10.04 9.36
CA LEU A 807 35.51 10.86 8.80
C LEU A 807 35.27 10.67 7.29
N PRO A 808 36.28 10.44 6.42
CA PRO A 808 36.03 10.19 5.00
C PRO A 808 35.07 9.01 4.76
N LEU A 809 35.25 7.90 5.48
CA LEU A 809 34.34 6.74 5.41
C LEU A 809 32.91 7.12 5.81
N LEU A 810 32.78 7.89 6.90
CA LEU A 810 31.51 8.21 7.55
C LEU A 810 30.72 9.31 6.84
N LEU A 811 31.39 10.29 6.23
CA LEU A 811 30.75 11.40 5.55
C LEU A 811 30.40 11.05 4.10
N MET A 812 31.21 10.21 3.45
CA MET A 812 30.95 9.82 2.05
C MET A 812 29.74 8.90 1.90
N SER A 813 29.43 8.06 2.89
CA SER A 813 28.24 7.20 2.84
C SER A 813 26.90 7.97 2.80
N PRO A 814 26.65 8.92 3.72
CA PRO A 814 25.48 9.79 3.64
C PRO A 814 25.45 10.66 2.39
N MET A 815 26.61 11.17 1.95
CA MET A 815 26.70 11.94 0.70
C MET A 815 26.29 11.11 -0.51
N ALA A 816 26.76 9.85 -0.60
CA ALA A 816 26.34 8.93 -1.65
C ALA A 816 24.84 8.59 -1.56
N THR A 817 24.28 8.49 -0.36
CA THR A 817 22.82 8.28 -0.17
C THR A 817 22.02 9.45 -0.75
N ALA A 818 22.42 10.69 -0.43
CA ALA A 818 21.79 11.89 -0.97
C ALA A 818 21.98 12.00 -2.50
N LEU A 819 23.18 11.72 -2.99
CA LEU A 819 23.48 11.72 -4.42
C LEU A 819 22.67 10.66 -5.16
N ASN A 820 22.54 9.45 -4.61
CA ASN A 820 21.71 8.39 -5.18
C ASN A 820 20.25 8.83 -5.31
N GLY A 821 19.70 9.47 -4.28
CA GLY A 821 18.36 10.05 -4.32
C GLY A 821 18.18 11.05 -5.47
N LEU A 822 19.18 11.91 -5.72
CA LEU A 822 19.18 12.85 -6.85
C LEU A 822 19.33 12.14 -8.21
N LEU A 823 20.23 11.16 -8.32
CA LEU A 823 20.46 10.40 -9.55
C LEU A 823 19.19 9.66 -9.99
N VAL A 824 18.51 9.01 -9.04
CA VAL A 824 17.28 8.28 -9.35
C VAL A 824 16.10 9.22 -9.60
N SER A 825 15.87 10.22 -8.74
CA SER A 825 14.67 11.07 -8.84
C SER A 825 14.75 12.10 -9.97
N LYS A 826 15.89 12.81 -10.10
CA LYS A 826 16.03 13.94 -11.02
C LYS A 826 16.62 13.53 -12.36
N LEU A 827 17.66 12.68 -12.33
CA LEU A 827 18.31 12.20 -13.55
C LEU A 827 17.66 10.91 -14.10
N ARG A 828 16.67 10.35 -13.40
CA ARG A 828 15.91 9.16 -13.80
C ARG A 828 16.81 7.95 -14.11
N ILE A 829 17.96 7.86 -13.44
CA ILE A 829 18.86 6.71 -13.59
C ILE A 829 18.20 5.47 -12.96
N PRO A 830 18.12 4.33 -13.67
CA PRO A 830 17.60 3.10 -13.10
C PRO A 830 18.33 2.72 -11.80
N PRO A 831 17.60 2.47 -10.69
CA PRO A 831 18.20 2.18 -9.38
C PRO A 831 19.15 0.97 -9.39
N LEU A 832 18.92 0.02 -10.28
CA LEU A 832 19.78 -1.15 -10.43
C LEU A 832 21.23 -0.75 -10.81
N TYR A 833 21.42 0.28 -11.63
CA TYR A 833 22.75 0.74 -12.01
C TYR A 833 23.48 1.40 -10.85
N THR A 834 22.76 2.14 -10.00
CA THR A 834 23.38 2.73 -8.81
C THR A 834 23.70 1.68 -7.75
N LEU A 835 22.94 0.58 -7.68
CA LEU A 835 23.29 -0.60 -6.87
C LEU A 835 24.60 -1.26 -7.35
N PHE A 836 24.74 -1.51 -8.65
CA PHE A 836 25.98 -2.07 -9.22
C PHE A 836 27.18 -1.15 -9.01
N LEU A 837 26.99 0.17 -9.17
CA LEU A 837 28.02 1.16 -8.86
C LEU A 837 28.41 1.09 -7.38
N GLY A 838 27.42 1.01 -6.49
CA GLY A 838 27.62 0.87 -5.05
C GLY A 838 28.45 -0.35 -4.69
N GLY A 839 28.04 -1.54 -5.14
CA GLY A 839 28.76 -2.79 -4.88
C GLY A 839 30.18 -2.79 -5.47
N SER A 840 30.37 -2.21 -6.66
CA SER A 840 31.69 -2.12 -7.31
C SER A 840 32.63 -1.21 -6.52
N LEU A 841 32.18 0.00 -6.16
CA LEU A 841 32.97 0.93 -5.35
C LEU A 841 33.29 0.32 -3.97
N GLN A 842 32.34 -0.35 -3.35
CA GLN A 842 32.55 -0.99 -2.06
C GLN A 842 33.63 -2.08 -2.14
N THR A 843 33.55 -2.94 -3.17
CA THR A 843 34.55 -4.00 -3.43
C THR A 843 35.93 -3.43 -3.69
N ILE A 844 36.02 -2.36 -4.50
CA ILE A 844 37.28 -1.65 -4.77
C ILE A 844 37.85 -1.06 -3.48
N GLY A 845 37.04 -0.37 -2.67
CA GLY A 845 37.47 0.24 -1.40
C GLY A 845 38.04 -0.79 -0.42
N VAL A 846 37.34 -1.91 -0.24
CA VAL A 846 37.84 -3.04 0.58
C VAL A 846 39.11 -3.65 0.01
N GLY A 847 39.17 -3.85 -1.31
CA GLY A 847 40.36 -4.35 -1.98
C GLY A 847 41.57 -3.45 -1.78
N LEU A 848 41.37 -2.14 -1.88
CA LEU A 848 42.43 -1.15 -1.67
C LEU A 848 42.93 -1.13 -0.22
N PHE A 849 42.09 -1.40 0.79
CA PHE A 849 42.57 -1.54 2.16
C PHE A 849 43.60 -2.66 2.34
N SER A 850 43.61 -3.69 1.49
CA SER A 850 44.63 -4.74 1.53
C SER A 850 46.02 -4.26 1.08
N SER A 851 46.10 -3.14 0.37
CA SER A 851 47.37 -2.53 -0.05
C SER A 851 48.02 -1.64 1.01
N LEU A 852 47.35 -1.44 2.16
CA LEU A 852 47.89 -0.62 3.24
C LEU A 852 49.07 -1.31 3.91
N GLU A 853 50.24 -0.66 3.85
CA GLU A 853 51.44 -1.12 4.54
C GLU A 853 51.27 -1.08 6.06
N SER A 854 52.04 -1.90 6.78
CA SER A 854 52.06 -1.91 8.25
C SER A 854 52.97 -0.82 8.85
N SER A 855 53.27 0.24 8.09
CA SER A 855 54.12 1.34 8.54
C SER A 855 53.39 2.26 9.53
N THR A 856 54.16 2.92 10.39
CA THR A 856 53.63 3.89 11.36
C THR A 856 53.10 5.16 10.67
N SER A 857 53.60 5.50 9.48
CA SER A 857 53.13 6.65 8.68
C SER A 857 51.74 6.40 8.07
N ILE A 858 50.89 7.42 8.11
CA ILE A 858 49.56 7.38 7.47
C ILE A 858 49.71 7.81 6.01
N ALA A 859 49.48 6.89 5.07
CA ALA A 859 49.49 7.20 3.65
C ALA A 859 48.25 8.01 3.25
N ALA A 860 48.42 9.08 2.48
CA ALA A 860 47.30 9.91 2.00
C ALA A 860 46.27 9.12 1.17
N ALA A 861 46.71 8.06 0.49
CA ALA A 861 45.85 7.15 -0.27
C ALA A 861 44.77 6.48 0.60
N GLN A 862 45.04 6.27 1.90
CA GLN A 862 44.09 5.64 2.82
C GLN A 862 42.77 6.42 2.90
N TYR A 863 42.81 7.75 2.91
CA TYR A 863 41.59 8.57 2.92
C TYR A 863 40.77 8.42 1.63
N GLY A 864 41.44 8.20 0.49
CA GLY A 864 40.78 7.88 -0.77
C GLY A 864 40.09 6.51 -0.72
N PHE A 865 40.71 5.52 -0.09
CA PHE A 865 40.15 4.17 0.07
C PHE A 865 38.90 4.20 0.96
N GLU A 866 38.97 4.95 2.06
CA GLU A 866 37.84 5.20 2.95
C GLU A 866 36.69 5.91 2.24
N ALA A 867 36.98 6.93 1.43
CA ALA A 867 35.97 7.64 0.66
C ALA A 867 35.27 6.73 -0.36
N ILE A 868 36.03 5.94 -1.13
CA ILE A 868 35.49 4.98 -2.11
C ILE A 868 34.60 3.94 -1.42
N MET A 869 35.06 3.40 -0.29
CA MET A 869 34.30 2.45 0.51
C MET A 869 32.99 3.05 1.03
N GLY A 870 33.06 4.27 1.58
CA GLY A 870 31.89 5.00 2.08
C GLY A 870 30.87 5.27 0.98
N LEU A 871 31.31 5.76 -0.19
CA LEU A 871 30.45 5.99 -1.35
C LEU A 871 29.73 4.69 -1.77
N GLY A 872 30.48 3.59 -1.88
CA GLY A 872 29.93 2.29 -2.28
C GLY A 872 28.84 1.78 -1.34
N PHE A 873 29.08 1.88 -0.03
CA PHE A 873 28.09 1.54 0.99
C PHE A 873 26.85 2.44 0.90
N GLY A 874 27.02 3.75 0.75
CA GLY A 874 25.90 4.71 0.68
C GLY A 874 24.98 4.52 -0.53
N PHE A 875 25.54 4.28 -1.72
CA PHE A 875 24.75 3.95 -2.91
C PHE A 875 23.93 2.66 -2.73
N SER A 876 24.58 1.62 -2.20
CA SER A 876 23.95 0.32 -1.97
C SER A 876 22.82 0.43 -0.94
N LEU A 877 23.09 1.08 0.20
CA LEU A 877 22.12 1.28 1.28
C LEU A 877 20.89 2.06 0.78
N SER A 878 21.11 3.19 0.09
CA SER A 878 20.03 4.02 -0.44
C SER A 878 19.14 3.26 -1.41
N THR A 879 19.73 2.48 -2.32
CA THR A 879 18.96 1.74 -3.32
C THR A 879 18.15 0.61 -2.69
N ILE A 880 18.70 -0.12 -1.71
CA ILE A 880 17.93 -1.14 -0.98
C ILE A 880 16.72 -0.53 -0.29
N LEU A 881 16.93 0.57 0.45
CA LEU A 881 15.85 1.24 1.19
C LEU A 881 14.77 1.83 0.28
N MET A 882 15.12 2.22 -0.96
CA MET A 882 14.17 2.77 -1.92
C MET A 882 13.43 1.68 -2.70
N MET A 883 14.11 0.60 -3.10
CA MET A 883 13.52 -0.45 -3.94
C MET A 883 12.60 -1.41 -3.18
N VAL A 884 12.93 -1.74 -1.92
CA VAL A 884 12.12 -2.67 -1.11
C VAL A 884 10.66 -2.20 -0.98
N PRO A 885 10.36 -0.93 -0.65
CA PRO A 885 8.99 -0.41 -0.65
C PRO A 885 8.23 -0.53 -1.96
N MET A 886 8.91 -0.44 -3.11
CA MET A 886 8.28 -0.40 -4.42
C MET A 886 7.82 -1.77 -4.93
N VAL A 887 8.34 -2.85 -4.35
CA VAL A 887 8.12 -4.22 -4.85
C VAL A 887 7.27 -5.06 -3.88
N VAL A 888 7.08 -4.59 -2.65
CA VAL A 888 6.38 -5.33 -1.60
C VAL A 888 4.96 -4.80 -1.41
N ALA A 889 3.99 -5.70 -1.23
CA ALA A 889 2.60 -5.35 -0.95
C ALA A 889 2.46 -4.53 0.33
N GLU A 890 1.47 -3.62 0.42
CA GLU A 890 1.27 -2.74 1.58
C GLU A 890 1.18 -3.49 2.92
N SER A 891 0.64 -4.72 2.91
CA SER A 891 0.54 -5.58 4.09
C SER A 891 1.89 -6.05 4.65
N ASP A 892 2.92 -6.12 3.81
CA ASP A 892 4.27 -6.57 4.17
C ASP A 892 5.31 -5.45 4.09
N LEU A 893 4.91 -4.23 3.71
CA LEU A 893 5.79 -3.08 3.48
C LEU A 893 6.66 -2.76 4.72
N ALA A 894 6.02 -2.56 5.88
CA ALA A 894 6.74 -2.27 7.12
C ALA A 894 7.70 -3.42 7.51
N ARG A 895 7.32 -4.67 7.23
CA ARG A 895 8.11 -5.87 7.55
C ARG A 895 9.33 -5.96 6.65
N ALA A 896 9.16 -5.80 5.34
CA ALA A 896 10.23 -5.89 4.37
C ALA A 896 11.24 -4.75 4.50
N VAL A 897 10.78 -3.52 4.75
CA VAL A 897 11.67 -2.37 5.00
C VAL A 897 12.49 -2.58 6.27
N THR A 898 11.84 -2.99 7.35
CA THR A 898 12.52 -3.28 8.61
C THR A 898 13.51 -4.45 8.43
N MET A 899 13.16 -5.48 7.66
CA MET A 899 14.07 -6.59 7.33
C MET A 899 15.27 -6.17 6.47
N GLY A 900 15.07 -5.30 5.48
CA GLY A 900 16.17 -4.74 4.69
C GLY A 900 17.18 -3.99 5.58
N ILE A 901 16.67 -3.20 6.53
CA ILE A 901 17.50 -2.51 7.54
C ILE A 901 18.16 -3.52 8.49
N CYS A 902 17.40 -4.52 8.96
CA CYS A 902 17.92 -5.57 9.85
C CYS A 902 19.01 -6.41 9.20
N LEU A 903 18.97 -6.65 7.89
CA LEU A 903 20.00 -7.45 7.20
C LEU A 903 21.25 -6.61 6.92
N VAL A 904 21.10 -5.33 6.59
CA VAL A 904 22.25 -4.41 6.50
C VAL A 904 22.95 -4.29 7.86
N ALA A 905 22.18 -4.12 8.94
CA ALA A 905 22.75 -4.01 10.28
C ALA A 905 23.13 -5.38 10.87
N GLY A 906 22.45 -6.46 10.49
CA GLY A 906 22.69 -7.83 10.95
C GLY A 906 23.87 -8.51 10.25
N ALA A 907 24.42 -7.91 9.21
CA ALA A 907 25.69 -8.35 8.64
C ALA A 907 26.92 -7.77 9.37
N SER A 908 26.70 -6.95 10.40
CA SER A 908 27.75 -6.26 11.16
C SER A 908 28.63 -7.16 12.04
N TYR A 909 28.59 -8.48 11.89
CA TYR A 909 29.33 -9.41 12.74
C TYR A 909 30.73 -9.68 12.20
N ARG A 910 31.74 -9.52 13.05
CA ARG A 910 33.13 -9.21 12.70
C ARG A 910 34.04 -10.45 12.75
N GLU A 911 35.08 -10.42 11.91
CA GLU A 911 36.39 -11.08 12.01
C GLU A 911 36.51 -12.47 12.64
N THR A 912 36.58 -13.48 11.77
CA THR A 912 37.42 -14.67 11.99
C THR A 912 37.73 -15.48 10.74
N ALA A 913 37.38 -15.02 9.54
CA ALA A 913 37.90 -15.63 8.31
C ALA A 913 39.42 -15.42 8.10
N LYS A 914 40.10 -14.67 8.99
CA LYS A 914 41.52 -14.35 8.84
C LYS A 914 42.50 -15.50 9.15
N LYS A 915 42.08 -16.58 9.82
CA LYS A 915 43.02 -17.65 10.22
C LYS A 915 42.66 -19.08 9.77
N GLY A 916 41.38 -19.37 9.49
CA GLY A 916 40.96 -20.70 9.06
C GLY A 916 41.47 -21.13 7.68
N VAL A 917 41.64 -20.20 6.73
CA VAL A 917 42.07 -20.53 5.36
C VAL A 917 43.59 -20.72 5.28
N HIS A 918 44.36 -20.00 6.10
CA HIS A 918 45.82 -19.99 6.06
C HIS A 918 46.45 -21.35 6.42
N GLN A 919 45.75 -22.18 7.19
CA GLN A 919 46.27 -23.46 7.69
C GLN A 919 45.74 -24.69 6.93
N TYR A 920 44.73 -24.54 6.05
CA TYR A 920 44.08 -25.69 5.38
C TYR A 920 44.32 -25.75 3.88
N TRP A 921 44.56 -24.61 3.22
CA TRP A 921 44.65 -24.57 1.75
C TRP A 921 46.06 -24.32 1.21
N GLY A 922 47.06 -24.05 2.06
CA GLY A 922 48.46 -23.97 1.62
C GLY A 922 48.75 -22.95 0.50
N VAL A 923 47.92 -21.91 0.37
CA VAL A 923 48.12 -20.85 -0.63
C VAL A 923 48.61 -19.59 0.10
N GLU A 924 49.85 -19.17 -0.17
CA GLU A 924 50.53 -18.04 0.49
C GLU A 924 49.93 -16.66 0.20
N SER A 925 48.91 -16.56 -0.66
CA SER A 925 48.33 -15.27 -1.03
C SER A 925 46.97 -15.45 -1.69
N ILE A 926 45.89 -15.31 -0.91
CA ILE A 926 44.55 -15.07 -1.46
C ILE A 926 44.04 -13.75 -0.86
N PRO A 927 43.87 -12.68 -1.66
CA PRO A 927 43.30 -11.41 -1.22
C PRO A 927 41.82 -11.58 -0.80
N LEU A 928 41.31 -10.61 -0.04
CA LEU A 928 39.94 -10.43 0.48
C LEU A 928 38.75 -10.73 -0.48
N VAL A 929 39.00 -11.05 -1.74
CA VAL A 929 38.03 -11.14 -2.84
C VAL A 929 37.16 -12.42 -2.78
N PHE A 930 37.64 -13.51 -2.19
CA PHE A 930 36.89 -14.79 -2.21
C PHE A 930 35.77 -14.93 -1.17
N TYR A 931 35.62 -13.97 -0.24
CA TYR A 931 34.47 -13.93 0.67
C TYR A 931 33.33 -13.04 0.16
N ALA A 932 33.48 -12.44 -1.02
CA ALA A 932 32.50 -11.56 -1.66
C ALA A 932 31.80 -12.19 -2.88
N ALA A 933 31.87 -13.51 -3.07
CA ALA A 933 31.17 -14.25 -4.12
C ALA A 933 30.13 -15.21 -3.54
#